data_AF-A0AAD9AL78-F1
#
_entry.id   AF-A0AAD9AL78-F1
#
_cell.length_a   1.000
_cell.length_b   1.000
_cell.length_c   1.000
_cell.angle_alpha   90.00
_cell.angle_beta   90.00
_cell.angle_gamma   90.00
#
_symmetry.space_group_name_H-M   'P 1'
#
loop_
_entity.id
_entity.type
_entity.pdbx_description
1 polymer ?
#
loop_
_entity_poly.entity_id
_entity_poly.type
_entity_poly.pdbx_seq_one_letter_code
_entity_poly.pdbx_strand_id
1 'polypeptide(L)'
;MATPEDRARDAGPPRVIAVGLLRTGTTSLKTALEELGFKHVYDGLDSRTKPTHWDFLERAAMATWPEINAKGHSPRPKPFTREDWDELFGVYDALTDLVCFFAVELADAYPDAKIILTERDYDTWYPSFESQVLWPNFQPLTSMLIKILGTIVGNRAGFAMQKILRGFSGGASSLEDFRRMTPEVYRRHSERIKAHIAPERLLVYRVGKDGWKPLCDFVGKEVPEGKAFPFANDRQAHEASNAKIIRNAWFQAARIVGTMKLFAADDTVVVKKVIAVTRQNPWLHNSTPPLPPSIVAWEVRPLGTASMQSGISASQELVSQFNTLLGSDKHFGLLVTIDNETLAPVQFLPKSSDSFDDNLSALQPHLKPNEALYALLRRYDTAPRLTAVTYVPDSAKVRQKMLFASTRLTLVRKLGSEHFRESIFATTPEELSAQGFVKHDAHTELEAPLTEEERSLGAVKQAEAEASTGTGTREIHLSKTLAMPIAEDALAAMKDLNGGRTLVMLKINPEKESVELVPSSESPSSITELTQTISSTEPRFTFYRFTHTHNGAESSPLLFIYTCPVTPGNKAIKNRMLYPLMKRAVLEIATSEAGLTLDKKLEVEEPSEVTEDSVLAELHPKVTARQGFSRPKRPGR
;
A
#
# COMPACT_ATOMS: atom_id res chain seq x y z
N MET A 1 -4.38 0.10 -22.96
CA MET A 1 -4.50 -0.42 -24.32
C MET A 1 -4.92 -1.87 -24.24
N ALA A 2 -5.77 -2.31 -25.17
CA ALA A 2 -6.22 -3.69 -25.32
C ALA A 2 -5.02 -4.62 -25.52
N THR A 3 -5.02 -5.77 -24.83
CA THR A 3 -3.95 -6.77 -24.98
C THR A 3 -4.06 -7.50 -26.33
N PRO A 4 -3.04 -8.26 -26.76
CA PRO A 4 -3.15 -9.09 -27.96
C PRO A 4 -4.34 -10.05 -27.93
N GLU A 5 -4.66 -10.61 -26.76
CA GLU A 5 -5.82 -11.48 -26.58
C GLU A 5 -7.14 -10.74 -26.76
N ASP A 6 -7.21 -9.48 -26.31
CA ASP A 6 -8.40 -8.66 -26.48
C ASP A 6 -8.61 -8.29 -27.94
N ARG A 7 -7.53 -7.94 -28.66
CA ARG A 7 -7.56 -7.66 -30.10
C ARG A 7 -7.91 -8.91 -30.92
N ALA A 8 -7.54 -10.10 -30.46
CA ALA A 8 -7.95 -11.35 -31.11
C ALA A 8 -9.46 -11.61 -30.99
N ARG A 9 -10.14 -11.00 -30.00
CA ARG A 9 -11.59 -11.07 -29.79
C ARG A 9 -12.33 -9.83 -30.29
N ASP A 10 -11.74 -9.08 -31.21
CA ASP A 10 -12.31 -7.84 -31.74
C ASP A 10 -13.77 -8.01 -32.16
N ALA A 11 -14.67 -7.36 -31.41
CA ALA A 11 -16.10 -7.36 -31.65
C ALA A 11 -16.58 -6.06 -32.30
N GLY A 12 -15.65 -5.16 -32.66
CA GLY A 12 -15.93 -3.81 -33.08
C GLY A 12 -16.18 -2.87 -31.89
N PRO A 13 -16.46 -1.59 -32.18
CA PRO A 13 -16.60 -0.58 -31.15
C PRO A 13 -17.85 -0.80 -30.28
N PRO A 14 -17.86 -0.22 -29.06
CA PRO A 14 -18.99 -0.28 -28.14
C PRO A 14 -20.32 0.11 -28.77
N ARG A 15 -21.30 -0.79 -28.67
CA ARG A 15 -22.70 -0.53 -29.03
C ARG A 15 -23.57 -0.27 -27.79
N VAL A 16 -23.12 -0.76 -26.63
CA VAL A 16 -23.76 -0.55 -25.33
C VAL A 16 -22.71 -0.15 -24.31
N ILE A 17 -22.96 0.92 -23.55
CA ILE A 17 -22.08 1.38 -22.48
C ILE A 17 -22.89 1.48 -21.19
N ALA A 18 -22.57 0.61 -20.22
CA ALA A 18 -23.18 0.62 -18.91
C ALA A 18 -22.37 1.52 -17.95
N VAL A 19 -22.98 2.63 -17.56
CA VAL A 19 -22.33 3.74 -16.84
C VAL A 19 -22.76 3.85 -15.38
N GLY A 20 -23.53 2.89 -14.87
CA GLY A 20 -23.84 2.86 -13.44
C GLY A 20 -22.61 2.50 -12.61
N LEU A 21 -22.54 3.08 -11.40
CA LEU A 21 -21.36 2.98 -10.55
C LEU A 21 -21.05 1.53 -10.17
N LEU A 22 -19.79 1.26 -9.85
CA LEU A 22 -19.37 -0.04 -9.32
C LEU A 22 -20.30 -0.45 -8.17
N ARG A 23 -20.56 -1.76 -8.04
CA ARG A 23 -21.45 -2.33 -7.01
C ARG A 23 -22.96 -2.06 -7.21
N THR A 24 -23.38 -1.59 -8.37
CA THR A 24 -24.80 -1.48 -8.79
C THR A 24 -25.30 -2.69 -9.61
N GLY A 25 -24.53 -3.80 -9.63
CA GLY A 25 -24.86 -5.01 -10.38
C GLY A 25 -24.18 -5.12 -11.76
N THR A 26 -23.06 -4.42 -11.93
CA THR A 26 -22.27 -4.35 -13.19
C THR A 26 -21.89 -5.73 -13.74
N THR A 27 -21.40 -6.64 -12.89
CA THR A 27 -21.03 -8.01 -13.31
C THR A 27 -22.25 -8.84 -13.74
N SER A 28 -23.38 -8.70 -13.06
CA SER A 28 -24.63 -9.36 -13.48
C SER A 28 -25.12 -8.83 -14.82
N LEU A 29 -24.99 -7.53 -15.05
CA LEU A 29 -25.29 -6.90 -16.33
C LEU A 29 -24.33 -7.35 -17.44
N LYS A 30 -23.04 -7.51 -17.14
CA LYS A 30 -22.05 -8.10 -18.07
C LYS A 30 -22.52 -9.48 -18.55
N THR A 31 -22.83 -10.38 -17.62
CA THR A 31 -23.34 -11.73 -17.95
C THR A 31 -24.62 -11.66 -18.77
N ALA A 32 -25.56 -10.76 -18.42
CA ALA A 32 -26.79 -10.59 -19.18
C ALA A 32 -26.52 -10.13 -20.63
N LEU A 33 -25.59 -9.20 -20.85
CA LEU A 33 -25.21 -8.75 -22.20
C LEU A 33 -24.52 -9.86 -23.00
N GLU A 34 -23.64 -10.64 -22.39
CA GLU A 34 -23.04 -11.82 -23.03
C GLU A 34 -24.13 -12.83 -23.45
N GLU A 35 -25.13 -13.07 -22.60
CA GLU A 35 -26.27 -13.93 -22.93
C GLU A 35 -27.17 -13.38 -24.05
N LEU A 36 -27.25 -12.05 -24.21
CA LEU A 36 -27.94 -11.39 -25.32
C LEU A 36 -27.13 -11.33 -26.63
N GLY A 37 -25.95 -11.97 -26.64
CA GLY A 37 -25.13 -12.15 -27.83
C GLY A 37 -24.14 -11.02 -28.11
N PHE A 38 -23.81 -10.20 -27.11
CA PHE A 38 -22.63 -9.32 -27.18
C PHE A 38 -21.37 -10.19 -27.05
N LYS A 39 -20.46 -10.05 -28.01
CA LYS A 39 -19.36 -11.01 -28.22
C LYS A 39 -18.17 -10.76 -27.30
N HIS A 40 -17.95 -9.50 -26.92
CA HIS A 40 -16.83 -9.09 -26.11
C HIS A 40 -17.22 -7.93 -25.19
N VAL A 41 -17.61 -8.27 -23.96
CA VAL A 41 -18.05 -7.30 -22.95
C VAL A 41 -16.90 -7.00 -21.99
N TYR A 42 -16.46 -5.73 -21.95
CA TYR A 42 -15.46 -5.26 -20.99
C TYR A 42 -16.08 -5.16 -19.61
N ASP A 43 -15.42 -5.69 -18.58
CA ASP A 43 -15.72 -5.41 -17.18
C ASP A 43 -14.43 -5.07 -16.41
N GLY A 44 -14.57 -4.25 -15.38
CA GLY A 44 -13.46 -3.79 -14.56
C GLY A 44 -12.68 -4.93 -13.89
N LEU A 45 -13.34 -6.06 -13.64
CA LEU A 45 -12.68 -7.25 -13.12
C LEU A 45 -11.67 -7.86 -14.12
N ASP A 46 -11.85 -7.67 -15.43
CA ASP A 46 -10.93 -8.16 -16.47
C ASP A 46 -9.58 -7.44 -16.42
N SER A 47 -9.56 -6.23 -15.85
CA SER A 47 -8.34 -5.40 -15.71
C SER A 47 -7.44 -5.86 -14.57
N ARG A 48 -7.91 -6.71 -13.63
CA ARG A 48 -7.16 -7.09 -12.41
C ARG A 48 -5.78 -7.69 -12.68
N THR A 49 -5.58 -8.34 -13.82
CA THR A 49 -4.32 -9.00 -14.19
C THR A 49 -3.67 -8.42 -15.44
N LYS A 50 -4.15 -7.26 -15.94
CA LYS A 50 -3.71 -6.65 -17.20
C LYS A 50 -3.11 -5.27 -16.95
N PRO A 51 -1.76 -5.15 -16.76
CA PRO A 51 -1.11 -3.87 -16.47
C PRO A 51 -1.41 -2.78 -17.51
N THR A 52 -1.46 -3.15 -18.79
CA THR A 52 -1.73 -2.21 -19.91
C THR A 52 -3.11 -1.56 -19.85
N HIS A 53 -4.08 -2.18 -19.16
CA HIS A 53 -5.39 -1.55 -18.91
C HIS A 53 -5.25 -0.41 -17.91
N TRP A 54 -4.50 -0.62 -16.83
CA TRP A 54 -4.31 0.38 -15.79
C TRP A 54 -3.48 1.57 -16.26
N ASP A 55 -2.47 1.34 -17.10
CA ASP A 55 -1.71 2.44 -17.73
C ASP A 55 -2.62 3.34 -18.57
N PHE A 56 -3.59 2.74 -19.27
CA PHE A 56 -4.58 3.46 -20.04
C PHE A 56 -5.57 4.21 -19.16
N LEU A 57 -6.14 3.54 -18.15
CA LEU A 57 -7.10 4.16 -17.23
C LEU A 57 -6.46 5.29 -16.42
N GLU A 58 -5.16 5.20 -16.12
CA GLU A 58 -4.42 6.30 -15.50
C GLU A 58 -4.31 7.52 -16.42
N ARG A 59 -3.96 7.32 -17.70
CA ARG A 59 -3.95 8.41 -18.69
C ARG A 59 -5.33 9.03 -18.85
N ALA A 60 -6.37 8.21 -18.91
CA ALA A 60 -7.76 8.67 -18.99
C ALA A 60 -8.12 9.53 -17.76
N ALA A 61 -7.74 9.11 -16.55
CA ALA A 61 -7.97 9.87 -15.33
C ALA A 61 -7.20 11.20 -15.28
N MET A 62 -5.99 11.24 -15.86
CA MET A 62 -5.20 12.46 -15.97
C MET A 62 -5.76 13.43 -17.02
N ALA A 63 -6.31 12.92 -18.12
CA ALA A 63 -6.98 13.71 -19.15
C ALA A 63 -8.34 14.26 -18.70
N THR A 64 -9.09 13.48 -17.91
CA THR A 64 -10.45 13.83 -17.46
C THR A 64 -10.44 14.80 -16.28
N TRP A 65 -9.51 14.62 -15.32
CA TRP A 65 -9.37 15.50 -14.14
C TRP A 65 -7.96 16.07 -14.00
N PRO A 66 -7.46 16.83 -14.99
CA PRO A 66 -6.08 17.28 -14.99
C PRO A 66 -5.75 18.25 -13.84
N GLU A 67 -6.73 18.99 -13.32
CA GLU A 67 -6.59 19.87 -12.16
C GLU A 67 -6.33 19.12 -10.85
N ILE A 68 -6.78 17.86 -10.75
CA ILE A 68 -6.55 16.99 -9.60
C ILE A 68 -5.30 16.13 -9.85
N ASN A 69 -5.22 15.52 -11.03
CA ASN A 69 -4.29 14.41 -11.29
C ASN A 69 -3.03 14.78 -12.08
N ALA A 70 -2.99 15.95 -12.72
CA ALA A 70 -1.87 16.39 -13.57
C ALA A 70 -1.17 17.66 -13.04
N LYS A 71 -1.29 17.98 -11.74
CA LYS A 71 -0.53 19.07 -11.11
C LYS A 71 0.96 18.87 -11.34
N GLY A 72 1.64 19.93 -11.81
CA GLY A 72 3.08 19.91 -12.10
C GLY A 72 3.50 19.25 -13.42
N HIS A 73 2.56 18.70 -14.21
CA HIS A 73 2.89 18.12 -15.52
C HIS A 73 2.81 19.17 -16.62
N SER A 74 3.85 19.26 -17.44
CA SER A 74 3.90 20.14 -18.62
C SER A 74 4.36 19.34 -19.84
N PRO A 75 3.60 19.29 -20.95
CA PRO A 75 2.32 19.97 -21.18
C PRO A 75 1.14 19.30 -20.43
N ARG A 76 0.10 20.09 -20.12
CA ARG A 76 -1.13 19.58 -19.50
C ARG A 76 -1.83 18.59 -20.45
N PRO A 77 -2.28 17.41 -19.97
CA PRO A 77 -2.97 16.44 -20.80
C PRO A 77 -4.22 17.03 -21.46
N LYS A 78 -4.45 16.66 -22.72
CA LYS A 78 -5.68 17.01 -23.46
C LYS A 78 -6.78 15.99 -23.14
N PRO A 79 -8.07 16.37 -23.24
CA PRO A 79 -9.17 15.41 -23.19
C PRO A 79 -8.99 14.30 -24.21
N PHE A 80 -9.40 13.08 -23.86
CA PHE A 80 -9.33 11.94 -24.77
C PHE A 80 -10.27 12.13 -25.96
N THR A 81 -9.76 11.82 -27.14
CA THR A 81 -10.51 11.68 -28.38
C THR A 81 -11.10 10.27 -28.50
N ARG A 82 -11.94 10.04 -29.51
CA ARG A 82 -12.46 8.71 -29.80
C ARG A 82 -11.33 7.72 -30.11
N GLU A 83 -10.33 8.15 -30.86
CA GLU A 83 -9.15 7.35 -31.21
C GLU A 83 -8.38 6.92 -29.97
N ASP A 84 -8.25 7.82 -28.97
CA ASP A 84 -7.66 7.48 -27.68
C ASP A 84 -8.48 6.40 -26.97
N TRP A 85 -9.81 6.55 -26.89
CA TRP A 85 -10.68 5.55 -26.25
C TRP A 85 -10.62 4.18 -26.94
N ASP A 86 -10.52 4.17 -28.28
CA ASP A 86 -10.44 2.94 -29.07
C ASP A 86 -9.17 2.13 -28.78
N GLU A 87 -8.10 2.74 -28.24
CA GLU A 87 -6.89 2.02 -27.82
C GLU A 87 -7.18 0.87 -26.84
N LEU A 88 -8.21 1.01 -25.99
CA LEU A 88 -8.66 -0.04 -25.08
C LEU A 88 -10.05 -0.55 -25.44
N PHE A 89 -11.00 0.34 -25.66
CA PHE A 89 -12.41 -0.03 -25.75
C PHE A 89 -12.88 -0.38 -27.16
N GLY A 90 -12.11 -0.05 -28.19
CA GLY A 90 -12.51 -0.22 -29.60
C GLY A 90 -12.73 -1.67 -30.04
N VAL A 91 -12.30 -2.64 -29.24
CA VAL A 91 -12.43 -4.08 -29.50
C VAL A 91 -13.56 -4.75 -28.70
N TYR A 92 -14.30 -3.98 -27.90
CA TYR A 92 -15.36 -4.46 -27.02
C TYR A 92 -16.72 -3.92 -27.48
N ASP A 93 -17.65 -4.80 -27.82
CA ASP A 93 -18.97 -4.39 -28.33
C ASP A 93 -19.95 -3.98 -27.22
N ALA A 94 -19.56 -4.17 -25.94
CA ALA A 94 -20.19 -3.53 -24.79
C ALA A 94 -19.21 -3.28 -23.62
N LEU A 95 -19.49 -2.27 -22.79
CA LEU A 95 -18.64 -1.87 -21.67
C LEU A 95 -19.41 -1.81 -20.34
N THR A 96 -18.82 -2.29 -19.24
CA THR A 96 -19.38 -2.22 -17.87
C THR A 96 -18.32 -1.81 -16.81
N ASP A 97 -18.79 -1.46 -15.62
CA ASP A 97 -17.98 -1.28 -14.40
C ASP A 97 -17.03 -0.06 -14.42
N LEU A 98 -15.72 -0.21 -14.64
CA LEU A 98 -14.74 0.91 -14.52
C LEU A 98 -14.99 2.08 -15.48
N VAL A 99 -15.75 1.85 -16.56
CA VAL A 99 -16.14 2.89 -17.52
C VAL A 99 -17.11 3.93 -16.95
N CYS A 100 -17.78 3.61 -15.83
CA CYS A 100 -18.71 4.53 -15.18
C CYS A 100 -18.08 5.87 -14.81
N PHE A 101 -16.78 5.89 -14.50
CA PHE A 101 -16.07 7.12 -14.13
C PHE A 101 -15.90 8.11 -15.29
N PHE A 102 -16.01 7.63 -16.53
CA PHE A 102 -15.83 8.39 -17.77
C PHE A 102 -17.14 8.42 -18.60
N ALA A 103 -18.29 8.37 -17.92
CA ALA A 103 -19.58 8.14 -18.54
C ALA A 103 -19.96 9.15 -19.63
N VAL A 104 -19.67 10.43 -19.41
CA VAL A 104 -20.02 11.50 -20.36
C VAL A 104 -19.03 11.51 -21.52
N GLU A 105 -17.76 11.37 -21.18
CA GLU A 105 -16.64 11.36 -22.11
C GLU A 105 -16.77 10.19 -23.11
N LEU A 106 -17.18 9.01 -22.62
CA LEU A 106 -17.47 7.85 -23.46
C LEU A 106 -18.79 8.00 -24.23
N ALA A 107 -19.84 8.57 -23.65
CA ALA A 107 -21.10 8.80 -24.36
C ALA A 107 -20.93 9.80 -25.54
N ASP A 108 -20.04 10.76 -25.40
CA ASP A 108 -19.69 11.72 -26.46
C ASP A 108 -18.80 11.08 -27.53
N ALA A 109 -17.83 10.24 -27.13
CA ALA A 109 -16.96 9.53 -28.06
C ALA A 109 -17.69 8.46 -28.89
N TYR A 110 -18.74 7.85 -28.33
CA TYR A 110 -19.55 6.79 -28.96
C TYR A 110 -21.01 7.24 -29.09
N PRO A 111 -21.33 8.19 -30.00
CA PRO A 111 -22.66 8.80 -30.06
C PRO A 111 -23.77 7.82 -30.43
N ASP A 112 -23.44 6.75 -31.16
CA ASP A 112 -24.38 5.71 -31.57
C ASP A 112 -24.59 4.61 -30.52
N ALA A 113 -23.79 4.61 -29.44
CA ALA A 113 -23.90 3.60 -28.40
C ALA A 113 -25.10 3.88 -27.49
N LYS A 114 -25.85 2.82 -27.18
CA LYS A 114 -26.93 2.87 -26.18
C LYS A 114 -26.33 2.89 -24.77
N ILE A 115 -26.90 3.71 -23.88
CA ILE A 115 -26.35 3.94 -22.55
C ILE A 115 -27.26 3.32 -21.48
N ILE A 116 -26.68 2.52 -20.59
CA ILE A 116 -27.41 1.91 -19.47
C ILE A 116 -26.88 2.48 -18.15
N LEU A 117 -27.72 3.21 -17.43
CA LEU A 117 -27.42 3.70 -16.09
C LEU A 117 -28.03 2.76 -15.05
N THR A 118 -27.18 1.93 -14.42
CA THR A 118 -27.63 1.09 -13.31
C THR A 118 -27.71 1.87 -12.01
N GLU A 119 -28.85 1.74 -11.31
CA GLU A 119 -29.10 2.41 -10.03
C GLU A 119 -29.37 1.41 -8.90
N ARG A 120 -28.87 1.74 -7.71
CA ARG A 120 -29.14 1.05 -6.46
C ARG A 120 -29.50 2.07 -5.38
N ASP A 121 -30.26 1.64 -4.38
CA ASP A 121 -30.46 2.44 -3.17
C ASP A 121 -29.11 2.76 -2.49
N TYR A 122 -28.90 4.02 -2.12
CA TYR A 122 -27.61 4.51 -1.62
C TYR A 122 -27.19 3.80 -0.33
N ASP A 123 -28.11 3.65 0.62
CA ASP A 123 -27.82 3.08 1.94
C ASP A 123 -27.45 1.61 1.85
N THR A 124 -28.01 0.89 0.87
CA THR A 124 -27.59 -0.50 0.59
C THR A 124 -26.36 -0.62 -0.31
N TRP A 125 -26.06 0.41 -1.11
CA TRP A 125 -24.94 0.44 -2.06
C TRP A 125 -23.63 0.84 -1.36
N TYR A 126 -23.65 1.90 -0.56
CA TYR A 126 -22.45 2.53 0.00
C TYR A 126 -21.61 1.57 0.84
N PRO A 127 -22.16 0.73 1.74
CA PRO A 127 -21.37 -0.26 2.48
C PRO A 127 -20.64 -1.25 1.56
N SER A 128 -21.22 -1.61 0.41
CA SER A 128 -20.55 -2.45 -0.58
C SER A 128 -19.46 -1.69 -1.32
N PHE A 129 -19.72 -0.45 -1.71
CA PHE A 129 -18.72 0.40 -2.37
C PHE A 129 -17.53 0.70 -1.47
N GLU A 130 -17.78 1.07 -0.21
CA GLU A 130 -16.75 1.35 0.77
C GLU A 130 -15.88 0.12 1.04
N SER A 131 -16.50 -1.02 1.39
CA SER A 131 -15.75 -2.23 1.75
C SER A 131 -14.95 -2.82 0.58
N GLN A 132 -15.50 -2.78 -0.64
CA GLN A 132 -14.90 -3.47 -1.79
C GLN A 132 -14.03 -2.57 -2.67
N VAL A 133 -14.25 -1.25 -2.66
CA VAL A 133 -13.56 -0.31 -3.55
C VAL A 133 -12.71 0.68 -2.76
N LEU A 134 -13.29 1.39 -1.78
CA LEU A 134 -12.57 2.45 -1.08
C LEU A 134 -11.54 1.90 -0.08
N TRP A 135 -11.95 0.97 0.78
CA TRP A 135 -11.10 0.40 1.82
C TRP A 135 -9.81 -0.23 1.26
N PRO A 136 -9.83 -1.05 0.20
CA PRO A 136 -8.61 -1.61 -0.38
C PRO A 136 -7.68 -0.56 -1.02
N ASN A 137 -8.16 0.64 -1.34
CA ASN A 137 -7.37 1.66 -2.03
C ASN A 137 -6.87 2.78 -1.11
N PHE A 138 -7.58 3.07 0.00
CA PHE A 138 -7.33 4.27 0.82
C PHE A 138 -7.07 4.01 2.31
N GLN A 139 -6.97 2.75 2.74
CA GLN A 139 -6.46 2.43 4.06
C GLN A 139 -4.98 2.84 4.21
N PRO A 140 -4.53 3.36 5.37
CA PRO A 140 -3.16 3.89 5.53
C PRO A 140 -2.06 2.90 5.15
N LEU A 141 -2.17 1.65 5.63
CA LEU A 141 -1.19 0.60 5.32
C LEU A 141 -1.22 0.22 3.82
N THR A 142 -2.41 0.08 3.23
CA THR A 142 -2.53 -0.30 1.83
C THR A 142 -2.11 0.83 0.90
N SER A 143 -2.41 2.09 1.22
CA SER A 143 -1.94 3.25 0.46
C SER A 143 -0.42 3.39 0.53
N MET A 144 0.22 3.03 1.64
CA MET A 144 1.68 2.97 1.73
C MET A 144 2.24 1.85 0.85
N LEU A 145 1.62 0.66 0.89
CA LEU A 145 2.04 -0.49 0.08
C LEU A 145 1.88 -0.24 -1.42
N ILE A 146 0.76 0.36 -1.86
CA ILE A 146 0.53 0.74 -3.27
C ILE A 146 1.67 1.64 -3.78
N LYS A 147 2.10 2.61 -2.96
CA LYS A 147 3.20 3.50 -3.30
C LYS A 147 4.52 2.74 -3.49
N ILE A 148 4.85 1.86 -2.54
CA ILE A 148 6.07 1.05 -2.57
C ILE A 148 6.07 0.08 -3.76
N LEU A 149 4.97 -0.65 -3.98
CA LEU A 149 4.84 -1.63 -5.06
C LEU A 149 4.86 -0.98 -6.45
N GLY A 150 4.22 0.18 -6.64
CA GLY A 150 4.27 0.85 -7.95
C GLY A 150 5.64 1.42 -8.28
N THR A 151 6.41 1.91 -7.28
CA THR A 151 7.78 2.39 -7.49
C THR A 151 8.77 1.26 -7.80
N ILE A 152 8.61 0.09 -7.16
CA ILE A 152 9.59 -1.00 -7.25
C ILE A 152 9.27 -2.01 -8.37
N VAL A 153 7.98 -2.25 -8.64
CA VAL A 153 7.52 -3.36 -9.49
C VAL A 153 6.88 -2.86 -10.78
N GLY A 154 6.66 -1.55 -10.90
CA GLY A 154 5.95 -0.95 -12.03
C GLY A 154 4.46 -1.33 -12.09
N ASN A 155 3.89 -1.94 -11.05
CA ASN A 155 2.45 -2.21 -11.00
C ASN A 155 1.69 -0.93 -10.63
N ARG A 156 1.12 -0.27 -11.64
CA ARG A 156 0.41 1.01 -11.50
C ARG A 156 -1.08 0.90 -11.18
N ALA A 157 -1.63 -0.31 -11.03
CA ALA A 157 -3.07 -0.53 -10.84
C ALA A 157 -3.66 0.26 -9.66
N GLY A 158 -3.00 0.20 -8.49
CA GLY A 158 -3.44 0.94 -7.30
C GLY A 158 -3.32 2.45 -7.48
N PHE A 159 -2.29 2.94 -8.17
CA PHE A 159 -2.11 4.36 -8.47
C PHE A 159 -3.18 4.88 -9.43
N ALA A 160 -3.44 4.14 -10.51
CA ALA A 160 -4.50 4.45 -11.47
C ALA A 160 -5.86 4.53 -10.75
N MET A 161 -6.21 3.52 -9.95
CA MET A 161 -7.47 3.49 -9.21
C MET A 161 -7.58 4.65 -8.21
N GLN A 162 -6.50 4.99 -7.50
CA GLN A 162 -6.48 6.15 -6.60
C GLN A 162 -6.70 7.47 -7.36
N LYS A 163 -6.08 7.67 -8.53
CA LYS A 163 -6.27 8.86 -9.38
C LYS A 163 -7.70 8.97 -9.91
N ILE A 164 -8.27 7.86 -10.36
CA ILE A 164 -9.67 7.78 -10.82
C ILE A 164 -10.62 8.18 -9.68
N LEU A 165 -10.49 7.54 -8.51
CA LEU A 165 -11.37 7.80 -7.37
C LEU A 165 -11.21 9.22 -6.81
N ARG A 166 -9.98 9.75 -6.75
CA ARG A 166 -9.70 11.15 -6.38
C ARG A 166 -10.34 12.12 -7.37
N GLY A 167 -10.14 11.91 -8.66
CA GLY A 167 -10.69 12.77 -9.71
C GLY A 167 -12.22 12.79 -9.68
N PHE A 168 -12.84 11.60 -9.73
CA PHE A 168 -14.29 11.43 -9.73
C PHE A 168 -14.99 12.02 -8.49
N SER A 169 -14.35 11.91 -7.33
CA SER A 169 -14.88 12.47 -6.08
C SER A 169 -14.65 13.98 -5.93
N GLY A 170 -13.95 14.64 -6.84
CA GLY A 170 -13.60 16.06 -6.71
C GLY A 170 -12.47 16.34 -5.71
N GLY A 171 -11.57 15.36 -5.51
CA GLY A 171 -10.34 15.52 -4.73
C GLY A 171 -10.30 14.78 -3.40
N ALA A 172 -11.23 13.86 -3.12
CA ALA A 172 -11.23 13.12 -1.86
C ALA A 172 -9.94 12.29 -1.73
N SER A 173 -9.27 12.39 -0.58
CA SER A 173 -7.92 11.85 -0.40
C SER A 173 -7.79 10.80 0.72
N SER A 174 -8.85 10.68 1.54
CA SER A 174 -8.96 9.79 2.68
C SER A 174 -10.34 9.12 2.72
N LEU A 175 -10.48 8.01 3.45
CA LEU A 175 -11.79 7.37 3.62
C LEU A 175 -12.83 8.29 4.27
N GLU A 176 -12.41 9.18 5.15
CA GLU A 176 -13.29 10.17 5.76
C GLU A 176 -13.79 11.20 4.74
N ASP A 177 -12.91 11.69 3.85
CA ASP A 177 -13.32 12.53 2.73
C ASP A 177 -14.33 11.80 1.85
N PHE A 178 -14.08 10.53 1.52
CA PHE A 178 -15.02 9.74 0.73
C PHE A 178 -16.36 9.57 1.45
N ARG A 179 -16.38 9.27 2.75
CA ARG A 179 -17.64 9.18 3.53
C ARG A 179 -18.44 10.48 3.46
N ARG A 180 -17.77 11.62 3.56
CA ARG A 180 -18.39 12.95 3.49
C ARG A 180 -18.90 13.29 2.08
N MET A 181 -18.15 12.94 1.04
CA MET A 181 -18.38 13.43 -0.33
C MET A 181 -19.19 12.45 -1.19
N THR A 182 -19.14 11.14 -0.92
CA THR A 182 -19.78 10.12 -1.76
C THR A 182 -21.31 10.27 -1.90
N PRO A 183 -22.09 10.69 -0.88
CA PRO A 183 -23.54 10.86 -1.06
C PRO A 183 -23.88 11.81 -2.22
N GLU A 184 -23.22 12.96 -2.24
CA GLU A 184 -23.44 13.97 -3.28
C GLU A 184 -22.83 13.54 -4.62
N VAL A 185 -21.65 12.91 -4.62
CA VAL A 185 -21.03 12.37 -5.83
C VAL A 185 -21.92 11.31 -6.50
N TYR A 186 -22.52 10.42 -5.70
CA TYR A 186 -23.43 9.38 -6.18
C TYR A 186 -24.67 9.97 -6.87
N ARG A 187 -25.31 10.95 -6.20
CA ARG A 187 -26.49 11.65 -6.72
C ARG A 187 -26.15 12.40 -8.01
N ARG A 188 -25.09 13.21 -7.98
CA ARG A 188 -24.63 14.03 -9.10
C ARG A 188 -24.25 13.18 -10.31
N HIS A 189 -23.71 11.98 -10.11
CA HIS A 189 -23.39 11.06 -11.21
C HIS A 189 -24.63 10.70 -12.04
N SER A 190 -25.70 10.25 -11.36
CA SER A 190 -26.96 9.89 -12.01
C SER A 190 -27.61 11.09 -12.70
N GLU A 191 -27.67 12.23 -12.01
CA GLU A 191 -28.26 13.47 -12.54
C GLU A 191 -27.50 13.99 -13.76
N ARG A 192 -26.16 14.00 -13.72
CA ARG A 192 -25.31 14.43 -14.84
C ARG A 192 -25.57 13.59 -16.08
N ILE A 193 -25.68 12.26 -15.93
CA ILE A 193 -25.94 11.34 -17.04
C ILE A 193 -27.34 11.56 -17.63
N LYS A 194 -28.37 11.64 -16.77
CA LYS A 194 -29.76 11.87 -17.20
C LYS A 194 -29.94 13.21 -17.90
N ALA A 195 -29.18 14.23 -17.51
CA ALA A 195 -29.21 15.55 -18.13
C ALA A 195 -28.44 15.61 -19.45
N HIS A 196 -27.35 14.85 -19.58
CA HIS A 196 -26.45 14.91 -20.74
C HIS A 196 -26.89 13.99 -21.89
N ILE A 197 -27.56 12.87 -21.59
CA ILE A 197 -27.86 11.83 -22.57
C ILE A 197 -29.33 11.86 -22.95
N ALA A 198 -29.60 11.85 -24.26
CA ALA A 198 -30.96 11.87 -24.79
C ALA A 198 -31.78 10.66 -24.27
N PRO A 199 -33.05 10.84 -23.85
CA PRO A 199 -33.85 9.78 -23.23
C PRO A 199 -33.97 8.51 -24.06
N GLU A 200 -34.04 8.62 -25.38
CA GLU A 200 -34.10 7.48 -26.32
C GLU A 200 -32.82 6.63 -26.34
N ARG A 201 -31.69 7.22 -25.92
CA ARG A 201 -30.38 6.56 -25.83
C ARG A 201 -30.05 6.14 -24.39
N LEU A 202 -30.94 6.34 -23.43
CA LEU A 202 -30.70 6.08 -22.01
C LEU A 202 -31.72 5.12 -21.42
N LEU A 203 -31.24 4.00 -20.87
CA LEU A 203 -32.00 3.12 -20.00
C LEU A 203 -31.54 3.28 -18.56
N VAL A 204 -32.45 3.70 -17.67
CA VAL A 204 -32.24 3.62 -16.22
C VAL A 204 -32.69 2.24 -15.75
N TYR A 205 -31.80 1.48 -15.12
CA TYR A 205 -32.02 0.05 -14.86
C TYR A 205 -31.65 -0.35 -13.43
N ARG A 206 -32.49 -1.15 -12.77
CA ARG A 206 -32.26 -1.71 -11.44
C ARG A 206 -32.07 -3.21 -11.52
N VAL A 207 -30.81 -3.63 -11.44
CA VAL A 207 -30.42 -5.04 -11.45
C VAL A 207 -31.11 -5.79 -10.30
N GLY A 208 -31.76 -6.91 -10.63
CA GLY A 208 -32.53 -7.73 -9.67
C GLY A 208 -33.95 -7.24 -9.40
N LYS A 209 -34.38 -6.10 -9.96
CA LYS A 209 -35.77 -5.62 -9.89
C LYS A 209 -36.46 -5.56 -11.25
N ASP A 210 -35.77 -5.06 -12.27
CA ASP A 210 -36.41 -4.74 -13.55
C ASP A 210 -36.47 -5.96 -14.51
N GLY A 211 -35.58 -6.93 -14.34
CA GLY A 211 -35.56 -8.18 -15.11
C GLY A 211 -35.23 -8.01 -16.60
N TRP A 212 -35.42 -9.07 -17.39
CA TRP A 212 -34.96 -9.10 -18.79
C TRP A 212 -35.66 -8.10 -19.71
N LYS A 213 -36.98 -7.91 -19.56
CA LYS A 213 -37.80 -7.23 -20.57
C LYS A 213 -37.32 -5.80 -20.88
N PRO A 214 -37.14 -4.88 -19.91
CA PRO A 214 -36.69 -3.53 -20.21
C PRO A 214 -35.30 -3.48 -20.87
N LEU A 215 -34.39 -4.38 -20.47
CA LEU A 215 -33.06 -4.47 -21.06
C LEU A 215 -33.14 -4.93 -22.53
N CYS A 216 -33.89 -6.00 -22.79
CA CYS A 216 -34.04 -6.60 -24.11
C CYS A 216 -34.72 -5.65 -25.09
N ASP A 217 -35.81 -5.00 -24.68
CA ASP A 217 -36.51 -3.99 -25.47
C ASP A 217 -35.56 -2.84 -25.83
N PHE A 218 -34.79 -2.36 -24.86
CA PHE A 218 -33.85 -1.26 -25.07
C PHE A 218 -32.71 -1.64 -26.02
N VAL A 219 -32.11 -2.82 -25.90
CA VAL A 219 -31.01 -3.23 -26.79
C VAL A 219 -31.48 -3.81 -28.14
N GLY A 220 -32.78 -4.06 -28.29
CA GLY A 220 -33.37 -4.65 -29.51
C GLY A 220 -33.05 -6.15 -29.65
N LYS A 221 -33.18 -6.89 -28.55
CA LYS A 221 -32.93 -8.35 -28.48
C LYS A 221 -34.15 -9.06 -27.92
N GLU A 222 -34.28 -10.35 -28.19
CA GLU A 222 -35.35 -11.18 -27.63
C GLU A 222 -35.03 -11.56 -26.18
N VAL A 223 -36.08 -11.68 -25.35
CA VAL A 223 -35.94 -12.15 -23.97
C VAL A 223 -35.53 -13.63 -23.97
N PRO A 224 -34.44 -14.02 -23.28
CA PRO A 224 -34.03 -15.41 -23.22
C PRO A 224 -35.11 -16.30 -22.58
N GLU A 225 -35.58 -17.30 -23.32
CA GLU A 225 -36.65 -18.18 -22.88
C GLU A 225 -36.23 -19.04 -21.67
N GLY A 226 -37.06 -19.08 -20.63
CA GLY A 226 -36.87 -19.94 -19.46
C GLY A 226 -35.70 -19.59 -18.54
N LYS A 227 -34.99 -18.47 -18.77
CA LYS A 227 -33.82 -18.08 -17.97
C LYS A 227 -34.12 -16.97 -16.97
N ALA A 228 -33.72 -17.19 -15.72
CA ALA A 228 -33.69 -16.11 -14.72
C ALA A 228 -32.62 -15.07 -15.08
N PHE A 229 -32.83 -13.81 -14.67
CA PHE A 229 -31.82 -12.77 -14.86
C PHE A 229 -30.55 -13.13 -14.05
N PRO A 230 -29.34 -12.98 -14.61
CA PRO A 230 -28.12 -13.39 -13.93
C PRO A 230 -27.92 -12.68 -12.59
N PHE A 231 -27.48 -13.43 -11.58
CA PHE A 231 -27.07 -12.88 -10.30
C PHE A 231 -25.63 -13.30 -10.02
N ALA A 232 -24.70 -12.46 -10.46
CA ALA A 232 -23.28 -12.67 -10.27
C ALA A 232 -22.74 -11.77 -9.16
N ASN A 233 -21.59 -12.16 -8.61
CA ASN A 233 -20.76 -11.26 -7.82
C ASN A 233 -21.36 -10.86 -6.45
N ASP A 234 -21.98 -11.83 -5.78
CA ASP A 234 -22.43 -11.69 -4.41
C ASP A 234 -21.26 -11.42 -3.43
N ARG A 235 -21.59 -10.97 -2.23
CA ARG A 235 -20.60 -10.55 -1.23
C ARG A 235 -19.63 -11.68 -0.85
N GLN A 236 -20.09 -12.92 -0.76
CA GLN A 236 -19.26 -14.06 -0.34
C GLN A 236 -18.27 -14.47 -1.44
N ALA A 237 -18.71 -14.55 -2.69
CA ALA A 237 -17.86 -14.83 -3.84
C ALA A 237 -16.76 -13.76 -4.01
N HIS A 238 -17.09 -12.50 -3.71
CA HIS A 238 -16.15 -11.39 -3.76
C HIS A 238 -15.11 -11.41 -2.62
N GLU A 239 -15.54 -11.66 -1.39
CA GLU A 239 -14.65 -11.74 -0.22
C GLU A 239 -13.61 -12.87 -0.40
N ALA A 240 -14.03 -14.02 -0.94
CA ALA A 240 -13.12 -15.13 -1.27
C ALA A 240 -12.10 -14.77 -2.37
N SER A 241 -12.54 -14.07 -3.42
CA SER A 241 -11.67 -13.59 -4.50
C SER A 241 -10.65 -12.55 -4.02
N ASN A 242 -11.10 -11.58 -3.21
CA ASN A 242 -10.24 -10.55 -2.64
C ASN A 242 -9.21 -11.15 -1.66
N ALA A 243 -9.59 -12.12 -0.84
CA ALA A 243 -8.64 -12.83 0.03
C ALA A 243 -7.54 -13.52 -0.79
N LYS A 244 -7.89 -14.15 -1.92
CA LYS A 244 -6.92 -14.78 -2.84
C LYS A 244 -6.00 -13.76 -3.51
N ILE A 245 -6.53 -12.61 -3.95
CA ILE A 245 -5.75 -11.54 -4.60
C ILE A 245 -4.83 -10.86 -3.58
N ILE A 246 -5.33 -10.50 -2.40
CA ILE A 246 -4.54 -9.93 -1.31
C ILE A 246 -3.43 -10.89 -0.91
N ARG A 247 -3.75 -12.19 -0.74
CA ARG A 247 -2.76 -13.24 -0.47
C ARG A 247 -1.70 -13.31 -1.56
N ASN A 248 -2.09 -13.29 -2.84
CA ASN A 248 -1.14 -13.33 -3.96
C ASN A 248 -0.29 -12.05 -4.05
N ALA A 249 -0.87 -10.87 -3.85
CA ALA A 249 -0.16 -9.60 -3.81
C ALA A 249 0.82 -9.54 -2.63
N TRP A 250 0.45 -10.09 -1.47
CA TRP A 250 1.34 -10.28 -0.34
C TRP A 250 2.46 -11.27 -0.63
N PHE A 251 2.17 -12.39 -1.28
CA PHE A 251 3.20 -13.34 -1.72
C PHE A 251 4.19 -12.68 -2.68
N GLN A 252 3.72 -11.84 -3.60
CA GLN A 252 4.60 -11.10 -4.52
C GLN A 252 5.39 -10.01 -3.80
N ALA A 253 4.76 -9.21 -2.92
CA ALA A 253 5.45 -8.20 -2.12
C ALA A 253 6.51 -8.82 -1.20
N ALA A 254 6.19 -9.95 -0.55
CA ALA A 254 7.13 -10.71 0.27
C ALA A 254 8.29 -11.28 -0.56
N ARG A 255 8.01 -11.74 -1.79
CA ARG A 255 9.06 -12.12 -2.76
C ARG A 255 9.97 -10.94 -3.07
N ILE A 256 9.40 -9.79 -3.43
CA ILE A 256 10.16 -8.59 -3.81
C ILE A 256 11.02 -8.06 -2.65
N VAL A 257 10.46 -7.97 -1.44
CA VAL A 257 11.22 -7.60 -0.22
C VAL A 257 12.30 -8.64 0.10
N GLY A 258 12.01 -9.93 -0.08
CA GLY A 258 13.00 -11.00 0.03
C GLY A 258 14.10 -10.93 -1.04
N THR A 259 13.77 -10.42 -2.22
CA THR A 259 14.73 -10.20 -3.32
C THR A 259 15.57 -8.95 -3.05
N MET A 260 15.00 -7.88 -2.48
CA MET A 260 15.74 -6.69 -2.04
C MET A 260 16.73 -6.98 -0.90
N LYS A 261 16.42 -7.92 -0.01
CA LYS A 261 17.38 -8.45 0.99
C LYS A 261 18.63 -9.11 0.38
N LEU A 262 18.56 -9.55 -0.87
CA LEU A 262 19.71 -10.14 -1.59
C LEU A 262 20.57 -9.06 -2.27
N PHE A 263 20.07 -7.83 -2.40
CA PHE A 263 20.78 -6.71 -3.04
C PHE A 263 21.21 -5.61 -2.05
N ALA A 264 20.62 -5.54 -0.86
CA ALA A 264 21.05 -4.63 0.20
C ALA A 264 21.89 -5.41 1.22
N ALA A 265 23.21 -5.28 1.15
CA ALA A 265 24.01 -5.36 2.35
C ALA A 265 23.62 -4.15 3.22
N ASP A 266 23.32 -4.43 4.49
CA ASP A 266 22.93 -3.52 5.57
C ASP A 266 21.47 -3.13 5.83
N ASP A 267 21.22 -3.11 7.14
CA ASP A 267 20.00 -2.93 7.92
C ASP A 267 19.11 -1.77 7.45
N THR A 268 18.03 -2.07 6.72
CA THR A 268 16.97 -1.09 6.47
C THR A 268 15.78 -1.29 7.42
N VAL A 269 15.57 -0.28 8.28
CA VAL A 269 14.49 -0.11 9.28
C VAL A 269 13.08 -0.38 8.72
N VAL A 270 12.88 -0.22 7.41
CA VAL A 270 11.63 -0.47 6.70
C VAL A 270 11.21 -1.95 6.81
N VAL A 271 12.16 -2.88 6.72
CA VAL A 271 11.91 -4.33 6.78
C VAL A 271 11.50 -4.77 8.19
N LYS A 272 12.11 -4.19 9.24
CA LYS A 272 11.74 -4.46 10.65
C LYS A 272 10.32 -3.96 10.96
N LYS A 273 9.90 -2.82 10.39
CA LYS A 273 8.52 -2.31 10.52
C LYS A 273 7.48 -3.16 9.80
N VAL A 274 7.77 -3.64 8.58
CA VAL A 274 6.87 -4.52 7.82
C VAL A 274 6.64 -5.86 8.55
N ILE A 275 7.69 -6.43 9.16
CA ILE A 275 7.63 -7.68 9.94
C ILE A 275 6.88 -7.51 11.27
N ALA A 276 7.05 -6.36 11.95
CA ALA A 276 6.34 -6.07 13.20
C ALA A 276 4.82 -5.97 12.98
N VAL A 277 4.41 -5.37 11.87
CA VAL A 277 2.99 -5.24 11.48
C VAL A 277 2.38 -6.60 11.09
N THR A 278 3.15 -7.54 10.54
CA THR A 278 2.64 -8.88 10.17
C THR A 278 2.22 -9.71 11.38
N ARG A 279 2.86 -9.49 12.54
CA ARG A 279 2.56 -10.21 13.78
C ARG A 279 1.33 -9.69 14.53
N GLN A 280 0.78 -8.53 14.14
CA GLN A 280 -0.33 -7.87 14.83
C GLN A 280 -1.66 -7.96 14.07
N ASN A 281 -1.73 -8.68 12.94
CA ASN A 281 -2.91 -8.71 12.10
C ASN A 281 -3.89 -9.84 12.49
N PRO A 282 -5.08 -9.54 13.06
CA PRO A 282 -6.00 -10.55 13.61
C PRO A 282 -6.64 -11.48 12.56
N TRP A 283 -6.69 -11.06 11.30
CA TRP A 283 -7.28 -11.83 10.20
C TRP A 283 -6.50 -13.09 9.81
N LEU A 284 -5.21 -13.18 10.18
CA LEU A 284 -4.40 -14.38 9.96
C LEU A 284 -4.68 -15.50 10.97
N HIS A 285 -5.37 -15.21 12.09
CA HIS A 285 -5.56 -16.17 13.18
C HIS A 285 -6.95 -16.82 13.24
N ASN A 286 -7.99 -16.21 12.66
CA ASN A 286 -9.39 -16.61 12.95
C ASN A 286 -10.14 -17.35 11.83
N SER A 287 -9.47 -17.84 10.78
CA SER A 287 -10.17 -18.50 9.64
C SER A 287 -9.48 -19.77 9.12
N THR A 288 -9.11 -20.70 10.01
CA THR A 288 -8.61 -22.03 9.60
C THR A 288 -9.46 -23.14 10.22
N PRO A 289 -10.22 -23.92 9.44
CA PRO A 289 -10.68 -25.24 9.89
C PRO A 289 -9.49 -26.22 9.96
N PRO A 290 -9.55 -27.26 10.81
CA PRO A 290 -8.47 -28.24 10.94
C PRO A 290 -8.34 -29.07 9.65
N LEU A 291 -7.11 -29.25 9.18
CA LEU A 291 -6.81 -30.07 8.00
C LEU A 291 -7.05 -31.56 8.29
N PRO A 292 -7.51 -32.35 7.30
CA PRO A 292 -7.72 -33.78 7.46
C PRO A 292 -6.39 -34.56 7.62
N PRO A 293 -6.40 -35.77 8.23
CA PRO A 293 -5.19 -36.48 8.68
C PRO A 293 -4.29 -37.07 7.58
N SER A 294 -4.59 -36.85 6.30
CA SER A 294 -3.85 -37.46 5.18
C SER A 294 -2.68 -36.63 4.65
N ILE A 295 -2.29 -35.55 5.33
CA ILE A 295 -1.12 -34.72 4.98
C ILE A 295 -0.19 -34.59 6.18
N VAL A 296 0.31 -35.73 6.68
CA VAL A 296 1.45 -35.78 7.62
C VAL A 296 2.49 -36.74 7.05
N ALA A 297 2.97 -36.48 5.84
CA ALA A 297 4.11 -37.21 5.26
C ALA A 297 4.66 -36.55 3.98
N TRP A 298 4.99 -35.26 3.97
CA TRP A 298 5.94 -34.74 2.97
C TRP A 298 6.84 -33.69 3.64
N GLU A 299 8.07 -34.12 3.85
CA GLU A 299 9.24 -33.34 4.22
C GLU A 299 9.35 -32.03 3.43
N VAL A 300 9.82 -30.99 4.12
CA VAL A 300 10.10 -29.65 3.59
C VAL A 300 11.05 -29.75 2.39
N ARG A 301 10.52 -29.58 1.17
CA ARG A 301 11.32 -29.21 0.00
C ARG A 301 11.15 -27.71 -0.27
N PRO A 302 12.24 -26.91 -0.31
CA PRO A 302 12.13 -25.50 -0.66
C PRO A 302 11.81 -25.38 -2.15
N LEU A 303 10.63 -24.82 -2.46
CA LEU A 303 10.24 -24.43 -3.81
C LEU A 303 11.11 -23.26 -4.27
N GLY A 304 12.16 -23.58 -5.04
CA GLY A 304 13.00 -22.61 -5.73
C GLY A 304 12.20 -21.76 -6.72
N THR A 305 12.49 -20.47 -6.73
CA THR A 305 11.93 -19.49 -7.65
C THR A 305 12.39 -19.75 -9.09
N ALA A 306 11.47 -20.14 -9.97
CA ALA A 306 11.71 -20.15 -11.41
C ALA A 306 11.60 -18.70 -11.95
N SER A 307 12.73 -18.09 -12.32
CA SER A 307 12.75 -17.22 -13.51
C SER A 307 12.60 -18.12 -14.75
N MET A 308 12.61 -17.60 -15.98
CA MET A 308 12.69 -18.43 -17.21
C MET A 308 14.00 -19.23 -17.22
N GLN A 309 14.12 -20.24 -16.36
CA GLN A 309 15.25 -21.13 -16.24
C GLN A 309 15.00 -22.26 -17.23
N SER A 310 16.00 -22.57 -18.04
CA SER A 310 15.98 -23.61 -19.08
C SER A 310 15.70 -25.03 -18.56
N GLY A 311 15.64 -25.26 -17.24
CA GLY A 311 15.54 -26.59 -16.65
C GLY A 311 16.86 -27.39 -16.66
N ILE A 312 17.88 -26.86 -17.33
CA ILE A 312 19.20 -27.48 -17.51
C ILE A 312 19.89 -27.65 -16.15
N SER A 313 20.40 -28.86 -15.89
CA SER A 313 21.09 -29.21 -14.64
C SER A 313 22.59 -29.40 -14.87
N ALA A 314 23.36 -29.32 -13.78
CA ALA A 314 24.80 -29.63 -13.81
C ALA A 314 25.04 -31.13 -13.93
N SER A 315 25.93 -31.55 -14.83
CA SER A 315 26.35 -32.94 -14.90
C SER A 315 27.15 -33.32 -13.64
N GLN A 316 27.14 -34.60 -13.28
CA GLN A 316 27.98 -35.14 -12.20
C GLN A 316 29.46 -34.87 -12.46
N GLU A 317 29.88 -34.93 -13.72
CA GLU A 317 31.25 -34.63 -14.15
C GLU A 317 31.62 -33.17 -13.89
N LEU A 318 30.72 -32.22 -14.22
CA LEU A 318 30.95 -30.80 -13.96
C LEU A 318 31.12 -30.53 -12.46
N VAL A 319 30.27 -31.13 -11.62
CA VAL A 319 30.36 -30.98 -10.16
C VAL A 319 31.67 -31.56 -9.63
N SER A 320 32.11 -32.71 -10.15
CA SER A 320 33.38 -33.33 -9.78
C SER A 320 34.58 -32.43 -10.16
N GLN A 321 34.64 -31.95 -11.40
CA GLN A 321 35.71 -31.07 -11.86
C GLN A 321 35.70 -29.72 -11.15
N PHE A 322 34.52 -29.18 -10.83
CA PHE A 322 34.40 -27.97 -10.03
C PHE A 322 34.95 -28.16 -8.61
N ASN A 323 34.69 -29.30 -7.97
CA ASN A 323 35.31 -29.63 -6.68
C ASN A 323 36.84 -29.75 -6.79
N THR A 324 37.37 -30.26 -7.91
CA THR A 324 38.81 -30.23 -8.19
C THR A 324 39.35 -28.81 -8.34
N LEU A 325 38.63 -27.91 -9.02
CA LEU A 325 38.97 -26.49 -9.11
C LEU A 325 38.97 -25.81 -7.72
N LEU A 326 38.03 -26.16 -6.84
CA LEU A 326 37.97 -25.63 -5.48
C LEU A 326 39.13 -26.16 -4.62
N GLY A 327 39.44 -27.45 -4.74
CA GLY A 327 40.46 -28.13 -3.94
C GLY A 327 41.91 -27.95 -4.42
N SER A 328 42.13 -27.45 -5.64
CA SER A 328 43.47 -27.30 -6.23
C SER A 328 43.67 -25.95 -6.89
N ASP A 329 44.81 -25.31 -6.59
CA ASP A 329 45.23 -24.05 -7.22
C ASP A 329 46.03 -24.27 -8.52
N LYS A 330 46.08 -25.49 -9.04
CA LYS A 330 46.80 -25.83 -10.29
C LYS A 330 46.11 -25.29 -11.55
N HIS A 331 44.83 -24.96 -11.46
CA HIS A 331 44.02 -24.52 -12.58
C HIS A 331 43.59 -23.07 -12.38
N PHE A 332 43.74 -22.29 -13.45
CA PHE A 332 43.28 -20.91 -13.54
C PHE A 332 41.76 -20.84 -13.60
N GLY A 333 41.13 -21.80 -14.27
CA GLY A 333 39.69 -21.85 -14.39
C GLY A 333 39.16 -23.13 -15.01
N LEU A 334 37.84 -23.20 -15.16
CA LEU A 334 37.13 -24.31 -15.79
C LEU A 334 36.15 -23.75 -16.84
N LEU A 335 36.27 -24.25 -18.07
CA LEU A 335 35.35 -23.93 -19.15
C LEU A 335 34.13 -24.86 -19.09
N VAL A 336 32.94 -24.29 -19.29
CA VAL A 336 31.67 -25.02 -19.19
C VAL A 336 30.80 -24.65 -20.40
N THR A 337 30.13 -25.66 -20.96
CA THR A 337 29.20 -25.50 -22.08
C THR A 337 27.85 -26.11 -21.73
N ILE A 338 26.87 -25.89 -22.62
CA ILE A 338 25.60 -26.60 -22.61
C ILE A 338 25.64 -27.62 -23.74
N ASP A 339 25.66 -28.90 -23.37
CA ASP A 339 25.54 -30.01 -24.30
C ASP A 339 24.36 -30.90 -23.90
N ASN A 340 23.53 -31.28 -24.88
CA ASN A 340 22.34 -32.11 -24.66
C ASN A 340 21.50 -31.69 -23.43
N GLU A 341 21.19 -30.39 -23.32
CA GLU A 341 20.39 -29.81 -22.22
C GLU A 341 20.97 -30.05 -20.81
N THR A 342 22.29 -30.24 -20.73
CA THR A 342 23.03 -30.41 -19.48
C THR A 342 24.24 -29.48 -19.48
N LEU A 343 24.59 -28.91 -18.31
CA LEU A 343 25.85 -28.17 -18.16
C LEU A 343 26.98 -29.19 -18.04
N ALA A 344 27.91 -29.16 -19.00
CA ALA A 344 29.03 -30.08 -19.09
C ALA A 344 30.36 -29.32 -19.04
N PRO A 345 31.39 -29.87 -18.38
CA PRO A 345 32.72 -29.28 -18.41
C PRO A 345 33.32 -29.46 -19.81
N VAL A 346 34.11 -28.49 -20.26
CA VAL A 346 34.85 -28.57 -21.53
C VAL A 346 36.30 -28.91 -21.25
N GLN A 347 36.99 -28.07 -20.47
CA GLN A 347 38.38 -28.26 -20.11
C GLN A 347 38.79 -27.33 -18.96
N PHE A 348 39.85 -27.71 -18.24
CA PHE A 348 40.55 -26.80 -17.34
C PHE A 348 41.41 -25.81 -18.12
N LEU A 349 41.49 -24.58 -17.62
CA LEU A 349 42.47 -23.61 -18.03
C LEU A 349 43.72 -23.76 -17.14
N PRO A 350 44.92 -23.96 -17.71
CA PRO A 350 46.15 -24.06 -16.93
C PRO A 350 46.47 -22.73 -16.25
N LYS A 351 47.01 -22.79 -15.03
CA LYS A 351 47.60 -21.64 -14.36
C LYS A 351 49.09 -21.57 -14.75
N SER A 352 49.49 -20.52 -15.47
CA SER A 352 50.87 -20.25 -15.90
C SER A 352 51.62 -19.28 -14.97
N SER A 353 50.90 -18.43 -14.24
CA SER A 353 51.43 -17.41 -13.33
C SER A 353 50.51 -17.26 -12.11
N ASP A 354 50.98 -16.58 -11.06
CA ASP A 354 50.10 -16.15 -9.95
C ASP A 354 49.29 -14.89 -10.30
N SER A 355 49.72 -14.13 -11.32
CA SER A 355 48.98 -12.96 -11.81
C SER A 355 47.73 -13.39 -12.58
N PHE A 356 46.57 -12.81 -12.27
CA PHE A 356 45.32 -13.03 -13.00
C PHE A 356 45.49 -12.69 -14.49
N ASP A 357 46.10 -11.55 -14.80
CA ASP A 357 46.21 -11.02 -16.16
C ASP A 357 47.04 -11.91 -17.08
N ASP A 358 48.14 -12.46 -16.56
CA ASP A 358 49.03 -13.36 -17.31
C ASP A 358 48.30 -14.64 -17.75
N ASN A 359 47.40 -15.14 -16.89
CA ASN A 359 46.64 -16.36 -17.13
C ASN A 359 45.47 -16.16 -18.13
N LEU A 360 45.02 -14.93 -18.38
CA LEU A 360 43.93 -14.65 -19.34
C LEU A 360 44.27 -15.08 -20.77
N SER A 361 45.56 -15.15 -21.12
CA SER A 361 46.02 -15.66 -22.41
C SER A 361 45.52 -17.10 -22.68
N ALA A 362 45.32 -17.91 -21.64
CA ALA A 362 44.79 -19.27 -21.76
C ALA A 362 43.30 -19.30 -22.13
N LEU A 363 42.55 -18.22 -21.90
CA LEU A 363 41.13 -18.11 -22.22
C LEU A 363 40.90 -17.74 -23.70
N GLN A 364 41.77 -16.91 -24.27
CA GLN A 364 41.59 -16.31 -25.61
C GLN A 364 41.33 -17.31 -26.75
N PRO A 365 42.01 -18.48 -26.85
CA PRO A 365 41.75 -19.45 -27.91
C PRO A 365 40.33 -20.04 -27.90
N HIS A 366 39.60 -19.91 -26.78
CA HIS A 366 38.27 -20.46 -26.58
C HIS A 366 37.15 -19.44 -26.82
N LEU A 367 37.49 -18.15 -26.95
CA LEU A 367 36.53 -17.07 -27.20
C LEU A 367 36.23 -16.95 -28.69
N LYS A 368 35.42 -17.86 -29.21
CA LYS A 368 35.00 -17.85 -30.61
C LYS A 368 33.98 -16.74 -30.87
N PRO A 369 33.95 -16.13 -32.07
CA PRO A 369 33.04 -15.03 -32.36
C PRO A 369 31.56 -15.45 -32.45
N ASN A 370 31.27 -16.74 -32.66
CA ASN A 370 29.93 -17.27 -32.95
C ASN A 370 29.46 -18.38 -32.00
N GLU A 371 30.21 -18.69 -30.95
CA GLU A 371 29.87 -19.72 -29.97
C GLU A 371 29.86 -19.13 -28.55
N ALA A 372 28.82 -19.45 -27.79
CA ALA A 372 28.71 -19.05 -26.38
C ALA A 372 29.44 -20.04 -25.45
N LEU A 373 29.93 -19.53 -24.32
CA LEU A 373 30.74 -20.29 -23.38
C LEU A 373 30.55 -19.73 -21.96
N TYR A 374 30.67 -20.59 -20.94
CA TYR A 374 30.90 -20.15 -19.57
C TYR A 374 32.36 -20.40 -19.17
N ALA A 375 32.93 -19.49 -18.40
CA ALA A 375 34.24 -19.67 -17.78
C ALA A 375 34.19 -19.36 -16.29
N LEU A 376 34.63 -20.31 -15.48
CA LEU A 376 34.75 -20.16 -14.02
C LEU A 376 36.22 -19.84 -13.73
N LEU A 377 36.54 -18.57 -13.48
CA LEU A 377 37.92 -18.09 -13.39
C LEU A 377 38.32 -17.81 -11.95
N ARG A 378 39.56 -18.15 -11.58
CA ARG A 378 40.16 -17.75 -10.31
C ARG A 378 40.72 -16.35 -10.44
N ARG A 379 40.03 -15.38 -9.84
CA ARG A 379 40.35 -13.95 -9.95
C ARG A 379 40.89 -13.35 -8.67
N TYR A 380 40.43 -13.85 -7.52
CA TYR A 380 40.74 -13.25 -6.22
C TYR A 380 41.53 -14.20 -5.30
N ASP A 381 42.42 -13.63 -4.50
CA ASP A 381 43.23 -14.38 -3.52
C ASP A 381 42.41 -14.82 -2.29
N THR A 382 41.41 -14.01 -1.93
CA THR A 382 40.53 -14.25 -0.77
C THR A 382 39.21 -14.89 -1.21
N ALA A 383 38.65 -15.75 -0.35
CA ALA A 383 37.32 -16.32 -0.59
C ALA A 383 36.24 -15.22 -0.54
N PRO A 384 35.21 -15.25 -1.40
CA PRO A 384 35.05 -16.13 -2.57
C PRO A 384 36.06 -15.82 -3.67
N ARG A 385 36.76 -16.84 -4.18
CA ARG A 385 37.92 -16.66 -5.09
C ARG A 385 37.56 -16.62 -6.58
N LEU A 386 36.37 -17.11 -6.93
CA LEU A 386 35.99 -17.35 -8.32
C LEU A 386 35.11 -16.23 -8.88
N THR A 387 35.21 -16.05 -10.18
CA THR A 387 34.36 -15.19 -11.01
C THR A 387 33.67 -16.04 -12.06
N ALA A 388 32.35 -15.93 -12.17
CA ALA A 388 31.58 -16.65 -13.17
C ALA A 388 31.35 -15.77 -14.41
N VAL A 389 32.08 -16.07 -15.49
CA VAL A 389 31.96 -15.36 -16.77
C VAL A 389 30.96 -16.08 -17.68
N THR A 390 30.01 -15.33 -18.21
CA THR A 390 29.09 -15.76 -19.28
C THR A 390 29.44 -15.01 -20.55
N TYR A 391 30.06 -15.69 -21.51
CA TYR A 391 30.41 -15.14 -22.81
C TYR A 391 29.37 -15.54 -23.85
N VAL A 392 28.67 -14.56 -24.41
CA VAL A 392 27.62 -14.77 -25.42
C VAL A 392 27.83 -13.76 -26.55
N PRO A 393 28.53 -14.13 -27.63
CA PRO A 393 28.85 -13.16 -28.65
C PRO A 393 27.66 -12.83 -29.54
N ASP A 394 27.67 -11.62 -30.10
CA ASP A 394 26.53 -11.13 -30.86
C ASP A 394 26.26 -11.88 -32.16
N SER A 395 27.27 -12.53 -32.72
CA SER A 395 27.10 -13.36 -33.91
C SER A 395 26.64 -14.80 -33.62
N ALA A 396 26.51 -15.19 -32.34
CA ALA A 396 26.00 -16.51 -31.96
C ALA A 396 24.54 -16.70 -32.37
N LYS A 397 24.17 -17.96 -32.66
CA LYS A 397 22.79 -18.31 -33.03
C LYS A 397 21.82 -17.96 -31.88
N VAL A 398 20.62 -17.46 -32.22
CA VAL A 398 19.59 -17.04 -31.25
C VAL A 398 19.32 -18.11 -30.18
N ARG A 399 19.23 -19.39 -30.59
CA ARG A 399 19.06 -20.51 -29.66
C ARG A 399 20.16 -20.58 -28.60
N GLN A 400 21.43 -20.41 -28.99
CA GLN A 400 22.55 -20.41 -28.03
C GLN A 400 22.50 -19.18 -27.13
N LYS A 401 22.21 -17.99 -27.67
CA LYS A 401 22.06 -16.76 -26.87
C LYS A 401 21.00 -16.95 -25.78
N MET A 402 19.83 -17.47 -26.15
CA MET A 402 18.75 -17.73 -25.19
C MET A 402 19.12 -18.78 -24.16
N LEU A 403 19.71 -19.91 -24.57
CA LEU A 403 20.10 -20.99 -23.65
C LEU A 403 21.14 -20.51 -22.64
N PHE A 404 22.22 -19.87 -23.09
CA PHE A 404 23.29 -19.42 -22.19
C PHE A 404 22.85 -18.25 -21.28
N ALA A 405 22.04 -17.31 -21.79
CA ALA A 405 21.52 -16.22 -20.96
C ALA A 405 20.55 -16.74 -19.88
N SER A 406 19.65 -17.67 -20.22
CA SER A 406 18.68 -18.24 -19.27
C SER A 406 19.28 -19.23 -18.27
N THR A 407 20.41 -19.89 -18.60
CA THR A 407 21.03 -20.91 -17.76
C THR A 407 22.12 -20.36 -16.81
N ARG A 408 22.61 -19.12 -17.03
CA ARG A 408 23.74 -18.57 -16.25
C ARG A 408 23.53 -18.58 -14.74
N LEU A 409 22.33 -18.21 -14.27
CA LEU A 409 22.00 -18.19 -12.84
C LEU A 409 21.88 -19.61 -12.26
N THR A 410 21.46 -20.56 -13.10
CA THR A 410 21.38 -21.97 -12.72
C THR A 410 22.76 -22.55 -12.51
N LEU A 411 23.73 -22.24 -13.38
CA LEU A 411 25.12 -22.64 -13.23
C LEU A 411 25.69 -22.21 -11.87
N VAL A 412 25.63 -20.91 -11.55
CA VAL A 412 26.13 -20.35 -10.29
C VAL A 412 25.41 -20.96 -9.08
N ARG A 413 24.08 -21.09 -9.14
CA ARG A 413 23.29 -21.66 -8.04
C ARG A 413 23.59 -23.15 -7.81
N LYS A 414 23.78 -23.93 -8.87
CA LYS A 414 24.03 -25.37 -8.78
C LYS A 414 25.43 -25.70 -8.31
N LEU A 415 26.41 -24.85 -8.62
CA LEU A 415 27.78 -24.99 -8.15
C LEU A 415 28.02 -24.34 -6.77
N GLY A 416 27.07 -23.57 -6.25
CA GLY A 416 27.17 -22.87 -4.96
C GLY A 416 27.54 -21.40 -5.15
N SER A 417 26.57 -20.50 -4.91
CA SER A 417 26.75 -19.05 -5.12
C SER A 417 27.81 -18.44 -4.21
N GLU A 418 28.07 -19.05 -3.06
CA GLU A 418 29.07 -18.65 -2.08
C GLU A 418 30.51 -18.78 -2.57
N HIS A 419 30.75 -19.55 -3.64
CA HIS A 419 32.08 -19.72 -4.23
C HIS A 419 32.44 -18.62 -5.23
N PHE A 420 31.45 -17.85 -5.68
CA PHE A 420 31.62 -16.80 -6.69
C PHE A 420 31.48 -15.43 -6.04
N ARG A 421 32.47 -14.55 -6.23
CA ARG A 421 32.41 -13.17 -5.75
C ARG A 421 31.54 -12.30 -6.64
N GLU A 422 31.61 -12.56 -7.94
CA GLU A 422 30.90 -11.81 -8.95
C GLU A 422 30.54 -12.72 -10.15
N SER A 423 29.65 -12.21 -11.00
CA SER A 423 29.33 -12.81 -12.28
C SER A 423 29.34 -11.74 -13.36
N ILE A 424 30.12 -11.99 -14.41
CA ILE A 424 30.34 -11.06 -15.51
C ILE A 424 29.64 -11.60 -16.75
N PHE A 425 28.99 -10.72 -17.50
CA PHE A 425 28.42 -11.03 -18.80
C PHE A 425 29.19 -10.26 -19.86
N ALA A 426 29.75 -10.98 -20.85
CA ALA A 426 30.56 -10.39 -21.90
C ALA A 426 30.03 -10.76 -23.28
N THR A 427 30.04 -9.79 -24.19
CA THR A 427 29.59 -9.96 -25.59
C THR A 427 30.73 -9.97 -26.60
N THR A 428 31.86 -9.38 -26.25
CA THR A 428 33.05 -9.30 -27.11
C THR A 428 34.26 -9.93 -26.42
N PRO A 429 35.19 -10.57 -27.16
CA PRO A 429 36.42 -11.13 -26.58
C PRO A 429 37.28 -10.09 -25.85
N GLU A 430 37.24 -8.84 -26.31
CA GLU A 430 38.01 -7.72 -25.75
C GLU A 430 37.58 -7.37 -24.33
N GLU A 431 36.30 -7.56 -23.98
CA GLU A 431 35.79 -7.41 -22.61
C GLU A 431 36.42 -8.42 -21.63
N LEU A 432 36.93 -9.55 -22.13
CA LEU A 432 37.60 -10.59 -21.35
C LEU A 432 39.13 -10.52 -21.46
N SER A 433 39.67 -9.37 -21.89
CA SER A 433 41.10 -9.03 -21.79
C SER A 433 41.43 -8.41 -20.43
N ALA A 434 42.72 -8.31 -20.08
CA ALA A 434 43.15 -7.64 -18.85
C ALA A 434 42.60 -6.19 -18.75
N GLN A 435 42.63 -5.44 -19.86
CA GLN A 435 42.04 -4.10 -19.91
C GLN A 435 40.51 -4.12 -19.76
N GLY A 436 39.84 -5.17 -20.25
CA GLY A 436 38.40 -5.35 -20.08
C GLY A 436 38.00 -5.54 -18.62
N PHE A 437 38.72 -6.38 -17.88
CA PHE A 437 38.51 -6.58 -16.45
C PHE A 437 38.80 -5.31 -15.62
N VAL A 438 39.85 -4.54 -15.95
CA VAL A 438 40.11 -3.23 -15.33
C VAL A 438 38.94 -2.27 -15.54
N LYS A 439 38.34 -2.25 -16.75
CA LYS A 439 37.15 -1.43 -17.02
C LYS A 439 35.92 -1.90 -16.25
N HIS A 440 35.77 -3.22 -16.06
CA HIS A 440 34.66 -3.79 -15.28
C HIS A 440 34.75 -3.38 -13.80
N ASP A 441 35.95 -3.42 -13.22
CA ASP A 441 36.17 -2.98 -11.83
C ASP A 441 35.89 -1.49 -11.68
N ALA A 442 36.45 -0.67 -12.59
CA ALA A 442 36.19 0.76 -12.60
C ALA A 442 34.70 1.09 -12.73
N HIS A 443 33.94 0.33 -13.53
CA HIS A 443 32.49 0.50 -13.66
C HIS A 443 31.74 0.13 -12.37
N THR A 444 32.18 -0.91 -11.66
CA THR A 444 31.56 -1.37 -10.41
C THR A 444 31.80 -0.39 -9.26
N GLU A 445 32.93 0.32 -9.28
CA GLU A 445 33.27 1.35 -8.28
C GLU A 445 32.59 2.72 -8.52
N LEU A 446 32.00 2.94 -9.71
CA LEU A 446 31.30 4.19 -9.99
C LEU A 446 30.05 4.33 -9.11
N GLU A 447 29.82 5.56 -8.65
CA GLU A 447 28.57 5.88 -7.95
C GLU A 447 27.37 5.63 -8.86
N ALA A 448 26.33 5.03 -8.28
CA ALA A 448 25.08 4.81 -8.99
C ALA A 448 24.55 6.16 -9.51
N PRO A 449 24.13 6.25 -10.79
CA PRO A 449 23.61 7.49 -11.33
C PRO A 449 22.28 7.84 -10.63
N LEU A 450 22.31 8.87 -9.79
CA LEU A 450 21.14 9.39 -9.08
C LEU A 450 20.47 10.51 -9.88
N THR A 451 19.14 10.48 -9.92
CA THR A 451 18.31 11.57 -10.46
C THR A 451 18.35 12.81 -9.56
N GLU A 452 17.98 13.97 -10.11
CA GLU A 452 17.90 15.23 -9.34
C GLU A 452 16.90 15.12 -8.17
N GLU A 453 15.77 14.44 -8.40
CA GLU A 453 14.77 14.18 -7.36
C GLU A 453 15.35 13.33 -6.21
N GLU A 454 16.08 12.26 -6.51
CA GLU A 454 16.70 11.39 -5.50
C GLU A 454 17.77 12.13 -4.69
N ARG A 455 18.57 12.98 -5.34
CA ARG A 455 19.55 13.85 -4.65
C ARG A 455 18.85 14.83 -3.70
N SER A 456 17.79 15.48 -4.15
CA SER A 456 17.02 16.43 -3.33
C SER A 456 16.37 15.74 -2.11
N LEU A 457 15.80 14.54 -2.31
CA LEU A 457 15.20 13.76 -1.24
C LEU A 457 16.24 13.29 -0.22
N GLY A 458 17.44 12.96 -0.68
CA GLY A 458 18.59 12.67 0.19
C GLY A 458 18.94 13.85 1.10
N ALA A 459 19.03 15.06 0.53
CA ALA A 459 19.30 16.28 1.28
C ALA A 459 18.21 16.59 2.33
N VAL A 460 16.93 16.41 1.98
CA VAL A 460 15.81 16.59 2.94
C VAL A 460 15.91 15.59 4.10
N LYS A 461 16.16 14.31 3.81
CA LYS A 461 16.30 13.28 4.86
C LYS A 461 17.46 13.59 5.81
N GLN A 462 18.57 14.11 5.27
CA GLN A 462 19.70 14.51 6.08
C GLN A 462 19.36 15.71 6.98
N ALA A 463 18.69 16.73 6.43
CA ALA A 463 18.24 17.88 7.21
C ALA A 463 17.20 17.50 8.30
N GLU A 464 16.29 16.57 8.00
CA GLU A 464 15.34 16.04 8.99
C GLU A 464 16.04 15.24 10.09
N ALA A 465 17.05 14.44 9.74
CA ALA A 465 17.85 13.70 10.70
C ALA A 465 18.59 14.65 11.64
N GLU A 466 19.27 15.66 11.09
CA GLU A 466 19.97 16.70 11.85
C GLU A 466 19.01 17.45 12.80
N ALA A 467 17.85 17.90 12.29
CA ALA A 467 16.81 18.55 13.09
C ALA A 467 16.21 17.63 14.17
N SER A 468 16.18 16.32 13.95
CA SER A 468 15.72 15.34 14.93
C SER A 468 16.72 15.10 16.07
N THR A 469 17.97 15.56 15.94
CA THR A 469 19.05 15.33 16.91
C THR A 469 19.18 16.44 17.98
N GLY A 470 18.24 17.39 18.03
CA GLY A 470 18.23 18.48 19.02
C GLY A 470 17.37 18.21 20.25
N THR A 471 17.69 18.85 21.37
CA THR A 471 16.83 18.98 22.57
C THR A 471 15.65 19.94 22.37
N GLY A 472 15.47 20.46 21.15
CA GLY A 472 14.37 21.34 20.79
C GLY A 472 13.02 20.66 20.99
N THR A 473 12.24 21.16 21.93
CA THR A 473 10.87 20.68 22.16
C THR A 473 10.03 21.01 20.93
N ARG A 474 9.40 20.00 20.33
CA ARG A 474 8.43 20.21 19.25
C ARG A 474 7.18 20.85 19.86
N GLU A 475 7.00 22.15 19.64
CA GLU A 475 5.87 22.90 20.18
C GLU A 475 4.93 23.37 19.08
N ILE A 476 3.63 23.32 19.34
CA ILE A 476 2.61 23.90 18.46
C ILE A 476 2.65 25.42 18.61
N HIS A 477 3.19 26.12 17.62
CA HIS A 477 3.40 27.58 17.64
C HIS A 477 2.12 28.40 17.96
N LEU A 478 0.93 27.92 17.59
CA LEU A 478 -0.33 28.65 17.81
C LEU A 478 -0.71 28.82 19.29
N SER A 479 -0.34 27.89 20.18
CA SER A 479 -0.72 27.95 21.60
C SER A 479 0.02 29.04 22.40
N LYS A 480 1.03 29.66 21.79
CA LYS A 480 1.77 30.81 22.36
C LYS A 480 1.11 32.16 22.09
N THR A 481 0.34 32.26 21.02
CA THR A 481 -0.15 33.56 20.52
C THR A 481 -1.59 33.84 20.93
N LEU A 482 -2.36 32.81 21.30
CA LEU A 482 -3.75 32.94 21.71
C LEU A 482 -3.87 32.74 23.23
N ALA A 483 -4.12 33.82 23.97
CA ALA A 483 -4.36 33.79 25.41
C ALA A 483 -5.57 34.68 25.76
N MET A 484 -6.73 34.07 25.94
CA MET A 484 -7.92 34.74 26.48
C MET A 484 -7.73 35.02 27.99
N PRO A 485 -8.11 36.20 28.49
CA PRO A 485 -8.06 36.51 29.91
C PRO A 485 -8.99 35.58 30.72
N ILE A 486 -8.55 35.24 31.93
CA ILE A 486 -9.37 34.52 32.91
C ILE A 486 -10.10 35.56 33.77
N ALA A 487 -11.41 35.40 33.94
CA ALA A 487 -12.21 36.29 34.77
C ALA A 487 -11.75 36.28 36.24
N GLU A 488 -11.85 37.43 36.92
CA GLU A 488 -11.33 37.59 38.28
C GLU A 488 -11.98 36.64 39.29
N ASP A 489 -13.28 36.35 39.13
CA ASP A 489 -14.04 35.40 39.94
C ASP A 489 -13.58 33.95 39.73
N ALA A 490 -13.22 33.59 38.48
CA ALA A 490 -12.63 32.31 38.15
C ALA A 490 -11.24 32.15 38.77
N LEU A 491 -10.41 33.19 38.71
CA LEU A 491 -9.09 33.19 39.33
C LEU A 491 -9.18 33.10 40.87
N ALA A 492 -10.11 33.84 41.48
CA ALA A 492 -10.39 33.76 42.91
C ALA A 492 -10.84 32.34 43.31
N ALA A 493 -11.78 31.75 42.56
CA ALA A 493 -12.23 30.39 42.81
C ALA A 493 -11.10 29.35 42.69
N MET A 494 -10.19 29.53 41.72
CA MET A 494 -8.99 28.68 41.60
C MET A 494 -8.07 28.83 42.81
N LYS A 495 -7.83 30.05 43.31
CA LYS A 495 -7.02 30.28 44.54
C LYS A 495 -7.65 29.62 45.75
N ASP A 496 -8.98 29.64 45.85
CA ASP A 496 -9.73 29.01 46.95
C ASP A 496 -9.61 27.47 46.98
N LEU A 497 -9.14 26.82 45.91
CA LEU A 497 -8.82 25.38 45.94
C LEU A 497 -7.69 25.05 46.91
N ASN A 498 -6.81 26.00 47.20
CA ASN A 498 -5.83 25.89 48.29
C ASN A 498 -6.45 26.22 49.67
N GLY A 499 -7.56 26.97 49.69
CA GLY A 499 -8.30 27.39 50.89
C GLY A 499 -9.41 26.41 51.33
N GLY A 500 -9.48 25.21 50.75
CA GLY A 500 -10.44 24.16 51.14
C GLY A 500 -11.60 23.92 50.16
N ARG A 501 -11.69 24.69 49.07
CA ARG A 501 -12.63 24.39 47.98
C ARG A 501 -12.24 23.08 47.29
N THR A 502 -13.23 22.25 46.97
CA THR A 502 -12.99 20.93 46.34
C THR A 502 -13.15 20.91 44.83
N LEU A 503 -13.98 21.82 44.27
CA LEU A 503 -14.33 21.83 42.85
C LEU A 503 -14.31 23.25 42.27
N VAL A 504 -13.66 23.40 41.11
CA VAL A 504 -13.77 24.56 40.22
C VAL A 504 -13.98 24.08 38.80
N MET A 505 -15.00 24.61 38.13
CA MET A 505 -15.26 24.34 36.72
C MET A 505 -15.20 25.64 35.94
N LEU A 506 -14.51 25.62 34.81
CA LEU A 506 -14.37 26.75 33.91
C LEU A 506 -14.95 26.42 32.54
N LYS A 507 -15.49 27.45 31.89
CA LYS A 507 -15.93 27.41 30.50
C LYS A 507 -15.33 28.59 29.74
N ILE A 508 -15.22 28.45 28.43
CA ILE A 508 -14.82 29.56 27.57
C ILE A 508 -16.09 30.27 27.10
N ASN A 509 -16.14 31.58 27.27
CA ASN A 509 -17.15 32.43 26.66
C ASN A 509 -16.62 32.91 25.30
N PRO A 510 -17.13 32.37 24.17
CA PRO A 510 -16.61 32.68 22.85
C PRO A 510 -17.02 34.07 22.34
N GLU A 511 -17.96 34.75 23.00
CA GLU A 511 -18.42 36.10 22.64
C GLU A 511 -17.58 37.18 23.34
N LYS A 512 -17.23 36.95 24.61
CA LYS A 512 -16.37 37.85 25.39
C LYS A 512 -14.88 37.53 25.29
N GLU A 513 -14.55 36.42 24.63
CA GLU A 513 -13.18 35.93 24.51
C GLU A 513 -12.49 35.80 25.88
N SER A 514 -13.20 35.21 26.85
CA SER A 514 -12.73 35.07 28.23
C SER A 514 -12.98 33.66 28.77
N VAL A 515 -12.17 33.24 29.74
CA VAL A 515 -12.41 32.02 30.52
C VAL A 515 -13.19 32.42 31.77
N GLU A 516 -14.41 31.90 31.90
CA GLU A 516 -15.35 32.26 32.97
C GLU A 516 -15.57 31.09 33.94
N LEU A 517 -15.87 31.41 35.19
CA LEU A 517 -16.29 30.44 36.21
C LEU A 517 -17.66 29.88 35.85
N VAL A 518 -17.83 28.57 35.99
CA VAL A 518 -19.15 27.93 36.00
C VAL A 518 -19.63 27.93 37.45
N PRO A 519 -20.71 28.66 37.79
CA PRO A 519 -21.27 28.64 39.14
C PRO A 519 -21.71 27.22 39.50
N SER A 520 -21.22 26.69 40.61
CA SER A 520 -21.67 25.44 41.19
C SER A 520 -21.62 25.52 42.71
N SER A 521 -22.72 25.10 43.35
CA SER A 521 -22.81 24.89 44.80
C SER A 521 -22.55 23.43 45.18
N GLU A 522 -22.23 22.58 44.20
CA GLU A 522 -21.98 21.16 44.41
C GLU A 522 -20.56 20.93 44.92
N SER A 523 -20.44 20.04 45.91
CA SER A 523 -19.17 19.61 46.50
C SER A 523 -19.09 18.08 46.41
N PRO A 524 -18.83 17.51 45.21
CA PRO A 524 -18.81 16.07 45.03
C PRO A 524 -17.74 15.45 45.94
N SER A 525 -18.08 14.31 46.54
CA SER A 525 -17.22 13.55 47.45
C SER A 525 -16.54 12.37 46.76
N SER A 526 -17.00 11.99 45.57
CA SER A 526 -16.46 10.89 44.77
C SER A 526 -16.32 11.28 43.30
N ILE A 527 -15.52 10.52 42.55
CA ILE A 527 -15.39 10.69 41.09
C ILE A 527 -16.74 10.45 40.41
N THR A 528 -17.54 9.50 40.89
CA THR A 528 -18.87 9.22 40.34
C THR A 528 -19.78 10.44 40.44
N GLU A 529 -19.85 11.09 41.61
CA GLU A 529 -20.60 12.33 41.78
C GLU A 529 -20.05 13.47 40.90
N LEU A 530 -18.72 13.61 40.83
CA LEU A 530 -18.07 14.60 39.97
C LEU A 530 -18.49 14.45 38.50
N THR A 531 -18.51 13.23 37.96
CA THR A 531 -18.87 13.01 36.55
C THR A 531 -20.32 13.35 36.24
N GLN A 532 -21.21 13.30 37.24
CA GLN A 532 -22.61 13.72 37.10
C GLN A 532 -22.75 15.26 37.11
N THR A 533 -21.85 15.96 37.80
CA THR A 533 -21.77 17.43 37.82
C THR A 533 -21.21 18.02 36.52
N ILE A 534 -20.27 17.32 35.87
CA ILE A 534 -19.66 17.81 34.63
C ILE A 534 -20.65 17.71 33.46
N SER A 535 -20.74 18.76 32.65
CA SER A 535 -21.61 18.79 31.47
C SER A 535 -21.23 17.70 30.47
N SER A 536 -22.22 16.92 30.03
CA SER A 536 -22.12 15.96 28.92
C SER A 536 -22.38 16.58 27.55
N THR A 537 -22.59 17.89 27.47
CA THR A 537 -22.97 18.60 26.24
C THR A 537 -22.05 19.77 25.89
N GLU A 538 -21.31 20.31 26.85
CA GLU A 538 -20.41 21.44 26.66
C GLU A 538 -19.01 21.16 27.23
N PRO A 539 -17.92 21.67 26.60
CA PRO A 539 -16.59 21.43 27.11
C PRO A 539 -16.32 22.18 28.43
N ARG A 540 -15.52 21.57 29.31
CA ARG A 540 -15.14 22.11 30.62
C ARG A 540 -13.67 21.90 30.92
N PHE A 541 -13.08 22.87 31.60
CA PHE A 541 -11.87 22.65 32.40
C PHE A 541 -12.27 22.50 33.85
N THR A 542 -12.00 21.35 34.43
CA THR A 542 -12.41 21.02 35.80
C THR A 542 -11.18 20.79 36.66
N PHE A 543 -11.07 21.54 37.75
CA PHE A 543 -10.11 21.31 38.82
C PHE A 543 -10.85 20.66 39.98
N TYR A 544 -10.39 19.48 40.40
CA TYR A 544 -11.05 18.71 41.45
C TYR A 544 -10.04 18.15 42.44
N ARG A 545 -10.26 18.41 43.72
CA ARG A 545 -9.47 17.83 44.81
C ARG A 545 -10.08 16.49 45.18
N PHE A 546 -9.41 15.42 44.76
CA PHE A 546 -9.88 14.06 44.98
C PHE A 546 -9.25 13.49 46.24
N THR A 547 -10.03 13.31 47.30
CA THR A 547 -9.56 12.67 48.54
C THR A 547 -9.83 11.17 48.48
N HIS A 548 -8.76 10.36 48.57
CA HIS A 548 -8.87 8.91 48.55
C HIS A 548 -7.83 8.25 49.46
N THR A 549 -8.14 7.04 49.91
CA THR A 549 -7.24 6.22 50.73
C THR A 549 -6.63 5.12 49.89
N HIS A 550 -5.30 5.09 49.80
CA HIS A 550 -4.55 4.04 49.09
C HIS A 550 -3.46 3.47 50.00
N ASN A 551 -3.41 2.14 50.15
CA ASN A 551 -2.49 1.44 51.05
C ASN A 551 -2.51 1.96 52.51
N GLY A 552 -3.68 2.39 53.00
CA GLY A 552 -3.86 2.88 54.38
C GLY A 552 -3.41 4.33 54.62
N ALA A 553 -2.96 5.04 53.58
CA ALA A 553 -2.67 6.48 53.64
C ALA A 553 -3.75 7.27 52.88
N GLU A 554 -4.28 8.30 53.52
CA GLU A 554 -5.19 9.25 52.89
C GLU A 554 -4.39 10.31 52.11
N SER A 555 -4.81 10.59 50.89
CA SER A 555 -4.19 11.61 50.02
C SER A 555 -5.27 12.44 49.34
N SER A 556 -4.99 13.72 49.07
CA SER A 556 -5.93 14.64 48.43
C SER A 556 -5.33 15.35 47.20
N PRO A 557 -4.93 14.60 46.15
CA PRO A 557 -4.38 15.17 44.92
C PRO A 557 -5.34 16.13 44.22
N LEU A 558 -4.77 17.14 43.55
CA LEU A 558 -5.50 18.05 42.69
C LEU A 558 -5.43 17.57 41.24
N LEU A 559 -6.58 17.21 40.70
CA LEU A 559 -6.76 16.73 39.34
C LEU A 559 -7.21 17.87 38.44
N PHE A 560 -6.63 17.93 37.23
CA PHE A 560 -7.16 18.72 36.12
C PHE A 560 -7.81 17.78 35.11
N ILE A 561 -9.07 18.04 34.77
CA ILE A 561 -9.84 17.24 33.81
C ILE A 561 -10.32 18.17 32.71
N TYR A 562 -9.91 17.90 31.48
CA TYR A 562 -10.46 18.53 30.29
C TYR A 562 -11.47 17.57 29.64
N THR A 563 -12.73 17.99 29.60
CA THR A 563 -13.82 17.28 28.91
C THR A 563 -14.24 18.04 27.66
N CYS A 564 -14.45 17.32 26.55
CA CYS A 564 -14.93 17.91 25.30
C CYS A 564 -15.95 16.97 24.63
N PRO A 565 -17.22 16.96 25.11
CA PRO A 565 -18.24 16.02 24.67
C PRO A 565 -18.57 16.13 23.18
N VAL A 566 -18.82 14.98 22.53
CA VAL A 566 -19.08 14.87 21.08
C VAL A 566 -20.58 14.72 20.81
N THR A 567 -21.41 15.62 21.36
CA THR A 567 -22.88 15.54 21.25
C THR A 567 -23.43 16.24 19.99
N PRO A 568 -24.51 15.73 19.35
CA PRO A 568 -25.22 16.43 18.26
C PRO A 568 -25.89 17.72 18.75
N GLY A 569 -25.17 18.84 18.64
CA GLY A 569 -25.56 20.16 19.16
C GLY A 569 -24.35 21.04 19.50
N ASN A 570 -23.25 20.40 19.91
CA ASN A 570 -21.94 21.03 20.14
C ASN A 570 -21.15 21.20 18.80
N LYS A 571 -21.88 21.49 17.70
CA LYS A 571 -21.44 21.47 16.29
C LYS A 571 -20.38 22.53 15.91
N ALA A 572 -19.98 23.39 16.84
CA ALA A 572 -18.99 24.42 16.55
C ALA A 572 -17.59 23.82 16.60
N ILE A 573 -16.98 23.55 15.43
CA ILE A 573 -15.53 23.30 15.27
C ILE A 573 -14.71 24.27 16.13
N LYS A 574 -15.22 25.51 16.29
CA LYS A 574 -14.71 26.55 17.17
C LYS A 574 -14.39 26.04 18.59
N ASN A 575 -15.29 25.32 19.28
CA ASN A 575 -15.05 24.84 20.65
C ASN A 575 -13.96 23.75 20.70
N ARG A 576 -13.99 22.81 19.75
CA ARG A 576 -13.00 21.73 19.62
C ARG A 576 -11.61 22.22 19.19
N MET A 577 -11.51 23.43 18.64
CA MET A 577 -10.24 24.11 18.40
C MET A 577 -9.82 24.99 19.58
N LEU A 578 -10.75 25.75 20.16
CA LEU A 578 -10.45 26.80 21.13
C LEU A 578 -10.05 26.24 22.50
N TYR A 579 -10.73 25.21 23.01
CA TYR A 579 -10.41 24.63 24.32
C TYR A 579 -9.02 23.97 24.34
N PRO A 580 -8.59 23.15 23.35
CA PRO A 580 -7.22 22.63 23.33
C PRO A 580 -6.15 23.72 23.23
N LEU A 581 -6.43 24.81 22.49
CA LEU A 581 -5.52 25.96 22.39
C LEU A 581 -5.38 26.69 23.73
N MET A 582 -6.50 26.87 24.45
CA MET A 582 -6.54 27.60 25.72
C MET A 582 -6.10 26.76 26.93
N LYS A 583 -6.09 25.42 26.83
CA LYS A 583 -5.66 24.53 27.91
C LYS A 583 -4.31 24.93 28.49
N ARG A 584 -3.33 25.26 27.64
CA ARG A 584 -1.98 25.63 28.09
C ARG A 584 -2.01 26.89 28.94
N ALA A 585 -2.68 27.94 28.47
CA ALA A 585 -2.80 29.20 29.19
C ALA A 585 -3.56 29.04 30.53
N VAL A 586 -4.63 28.24 30.55
CA VAL A 586 -5.38 27.94 31.79
C VAL A 586 -4.50 27.22 32.81
N LEU A 587 -3.72 26.22 32.37
CA LEU A 587 -2.79 25.51 33.24
C LEU A 587 -1.64 26.40 33.72
N GLU A 588 -1.12 27.26 32.85
CA GLU A 588 -0.06 28.20 33.20
C GLU A 588 -0.54 29.17 34.27
N ILE A 589 -1.69 29.83 34.09
CA ILE A 589 -2.28 30.75 35.07
C ILE A 589 -2.65 30.03 36.37
N ALA A 590 -3.19 28.80 36.29
CA ALA A 590 -3.48 28.00 37.47
C ALA A 590 -2.23 27.76 38.32
N THR A 591 -1.08 27.50 37.69
CA THR A 591 0.18 27.29 38.42
C THR A 591 0.87 28.59 38.83
N SER A 592 0.98 29.58 37.94
CA SER A 592 1.76 30.80 38.18
C SER A 592 1.01 31.84 39.01
N GLU A 593 -0.30 32.02 38.81
CA GLU A 593 -1.09 33.07 39.46
C GLU A 593 -1.99 32.53 40.57
N ALA A 594 -2.55 31.32 40.41
CA ALA A 594 -3.38 30.68 41.45
C ALA A 594 -2.58 29.78 42.41
N GLY A 595 -1.30 29.50 42.11
CA GLY A 595 -0.42 28.70 42.97
C GLY A 595 -0.86 27.23 43.09
N LEU A 596 -1.48 26.68 42.06
CA LEU A 596 -1.95 25.29 42.04
C LEU A 596 -0.88 24.34 41.54
N THR A 597 -0.60 23.31 42.34
CA THR A 597 0.22 22.16 41.95
C THR A 597 -0.72 21.04 41.53
N LEU A 598 -0.62 20.63 40.25
CA LEU A 598 -1.48 19.59 39.69
C LEU A 598 -0.78 18.24 39.73
N ASP A 599 -1.41 17.25 40.34
CA ASP A 599 -0.89 15.88 40.44
C ASP A 599 -1.15 15.09 39.15
N LYS A 600 -2.30 15.33 38.51
CA LYS A 600 -2.67 14.63 37.29
C LYS A 600 -3.51 15.47 36.34
N LYS A 601 -3.34 15.21 35.04
CA LYS A 601 -4.07 15.85 33.94
C LYS A 601 -4.76 14.76 33.13
N LEU A 602 -6.08 14.81 33.06
CA LEU A 602 -6.92 13.89 32.31
C LEU A 602 -7.56 14.64 31.14
N GLU A 603 -7.59 13.99 29.98
CA GLU A 603 -8.28 14.49 28.79
C GLU A 603 -9.21 13.39 28.32
N VAL A 604 -10.50 13.65 28.32
CA VAL A 604 -11.54 12.70 27.94
C VAL A 604 -12.56 13.37 27.03
N GLU A 605 -13.21 12.58 26.19
CA GLU A 605 -14.31 13.10 25.37
C GLU A 605 -15.57 13.22 26.22
N GLU A 606 -15.96 12.14 26.90
CA GLU A 606 -17.14 12.09 27.75
C GLU A 606 -16.79 12.04 29.26
N PRO A 607 -17.54 12.73 30.14
CA PRO A 607 -17.30 12.69 31.58
C PRO A 607 -17.31 11.26 32.17
N SER A 608 -18.13 10.35 31.62
CA SER A 608 -18.25 8.96 32.08
C SER A 608 -16.98 8.12 31.89
N GLU A 609 -16.02 8.57 31.08
CA GLU A 609 -14.73 7.89 30.92
C GLU A 609 -13.82 8.07 32.15
N VAL A 610 -14.07 9.11 32.95
CA VAL A 610 -13.35 9.34 34.21
C VAL A 610 -13.95 8.45 35.28
N THR A 611 -13.44 7.23 35.39
CA THR A 611 -13.81 6.31 36.48
C THR A 611 -12.83 6.40 37.63
N GLU A 612 -13.29 6.12 38.85
CA GLU A 612 -12.44 6.11 40.04
C GLU A 612 -11.26 5.13 39.89
N ASP A 613 -11.51 3.95 39.33
CA ASP A 613 -10.48 2.95 39.04
C ASP A 613 -9.41 3.47 38.06
N SER A 614 -9.83 4.19 37.01
CA SER A 614 -8.90 4.78 36.03
C SER A 614 -8.04 5.87 36.67
N VAL A 615 -8.66 6.75 37.46
CA VAL A 615 -7.96 7.82 38.19
C VAL A 615 -6.96 7.22 39.18
N LEU A 616 -7.37 6.21 39.96
CA LEU A 616 -6.48 5.51 40.89
C LEU A 616 -5.34 4.78 40.19
N ALA A 617 -5.59 4.15 39.04
CA ALA A 617 -4.54 3.50 38.24
C ALA A 617 -3.52 4.51 37.67
N GLU A 618 -3.96 5.72 37.35
CA GLU A 618 -3.11 6.79 36.83
C GLU A 618 -2.32 7.54 37.92
N LEU A 619 -2.86 7.60 39.14
CA LEU A 619 -2.18 8.12 40.34
C LEU A 619 -1.21 7.09 40.94
N HIS A 620 -1.57 5.80 40.88
CA HIS A 620 -0.81 4.68 41.45
C HIS A 620 -0.53 3.61 40.38
N PRO A 621 0.37 3.89 39.41
CA PRO A 621 0.62 2.99 38.28
C PRO A 621 1.18 1.64 38.74
N LYS A 622 0.52 0.55 38.32
CA LYS A 622 0.97 -0.82 38.58
C LYS A 622 2.14 -1.18 37.66
N VAL A 623 3.23 -1.71 38.22
CA VAL A 623 4.36 -2.21 37.42
C VAL A 623 3.96 -3.54 36.76
N THR A 624 3.54 -3.50 35.50
CA THR A 624 3.26 -4.72 34.73
C THR A 624 4.53 -5.29 34.13
N ALA A 625 5.00 -6.44 34.63
CA ALA A 625 6.08 -7.18 34.01
C ALA A 625 5.57 -7.90 32.74
N ARG A 626 6.24 -7.70 31.60
CA ARG A 626 5.92 -8.44 30.37
C ARG A 626 6.24 -9.92 30.57
N GLN A 627 5.21 -10.76 30.65
CA GLN A 627 5.39 -12.21 30.62
C GLN A 627 5.75 -12.65 29.20
N GLY A 628 6.94 -13.25 29.04
CA GLY A 628 7.37 -13.84 27.77
C GLY A 628 6.75 -15.23 27.57
N PHE A 629 6.37 -15.55 26.34
CA PHE A 629 5.96 -16.91 25.98
C PHE A 629 7.15 -17.88 26.08
N SER A 630 6.89 -19.09 26.56
CA SER A 630 7.91 -20.14 26.59
C SER A 630 8.32 -20.54 25.17
N ARG A 631 9.62 -20.74 24.95
CA ARG A 631 10.13 -21.26 23.67
C ARG A 631 9.68 -22.72 23.52
N PRO A 632 9.40 -23.20 22.29
CA PRO A 632 9.13 -24.62 22.04
C PRO A 632 10.25 -25.50 22.60
N LYS A 633 9.88 -26.68 23.13
CA LYS A 633 10.88 -27.67 23.55
C LYS A 633 11.74 -28.05 22.34
N ARG A 634 13.06 -28.21 22.55
CA ARG A 634 13.97 -28.71 21.51
C ARG A 634 13.45 -30.07 21.01
N PRO A 635 13.60 -30.39 19.71
CA PRO A 635 13.28 -31.72 19.19
C PRO A 635 13.95 -32.78 20.05
N GLY A 636 13.18 -33.78 20.49
CA GLY A 636 13.66 -34.87 21.35
C GLY A 636 14.79 -35.65 20.69
N ARG A 637 15.76 -36.10 21.50
CA ARG A 637 16.81 -37.03 21.07
C ARG A 637 16.26 -38.45 20.97
#